data_AF-S9XAI3-F1
#
_entry.id   AF-S9XAI3-F1
#
_cell.length_a   1.000
_cell.length_b   1.000
_cell.length_c   1.000
_cell.angle_alpha   90.00
_cell.angle_beta   90.00
_cell.angle_gamma   90.00
#
_symmetry.space_group_name_H-M   'P 1'
#
loop_
_entity.id
_entity.type
_entity.pdbx_description
1 polymer ?
#
loop_
_entity_poly.entity_id
_entity_poly.type
_entity_poly.pdbx_seq_one_letter_code
_entity_poly.pdbx_strand_id
1 'polypeptide(L)'
;MATISSFSNGFWSKDYATGINTLFERLSAGTQENEQIKTLIKLYKQANEDFGERLQEITKECMKNGNNEEATEDCTSSNKAFEGLRSEIENQGKQHVRISNDLHSLVLRPLSKMTVDHVQRLQTSQYVLTNHVKEHEKKYHYMRKSKSTYYNRCRDLEDLEEEAKREEEEQEKSSDIKTSNNQFSSGSTELYEKSELSEQNEPVQLGFMEFKPDELQKVMAQILEELPLQDKRVPILGTYQNTCSGNVIVSWLQENLPVPTLVAAEAFGQDLIMQGFLRQIGQIGVGGTFVNSTNFHYQWKEKAFQIAGLDSHDALIENAKSLPFLGEYLSDYIQYRKQYAMESPLQRVKREALDANITYKEAVYDLDKCRTLLEENIVDHLQFLQKCETERVQFFKNTFMDMSTIISNFLPSMKLLADQIIVYQEIIQPESDIRYILESSATGPFLPHVEVYEDYYNDIKDQVFGIDLEFLCHRDKKRVPIVVSTILSFLDQLYPTLPSDKVRQKLWLVNSPLSSVHQLREALNHAPNVSKDILVQYSPTVVVGALKLFLLELPDSIIPSSAFELVRSIYANHGNDEVYRVRLLQNLLSQLRRVNLATLSALITHLHRLISLTTKEGNFVSNLANSLCMCISRPIFWSLSIQHDKHPSRFLEDLLTHGPTLLDELRKLSAAKRASDRGPSTLIANEKQPSSRKASVSSSASAPTSAPYASPRSSLDEVQPSVSEAEFTMENVPSTLIRTSYASNARRGKRNVSQASEASDASGLTEQEYKDPGTDDTERGELWESFGNQE
;
A
#
# COMPACT_ATOMS: atom_id res chain seq x y z
N MET A 1 -4.05 39.92 -42.34
CA MET A 1 -3.88 38.46 -42.33
C MET A 1 -5.14 37.87 -41.73
N ALA A 2 -5.81 36.93 -42.39
CA ALA A 2 -6.94 36.23 -41.79
C ALA A 2 -6.44 35.40 -40.61
N THR A 3 -6.97 35.62 -39.42
CA THR A 3 -6.60 34.85 -38.22
C THR A 3 -7.31 33.51 -38.27
N ILE A 4 -6.54 32.42 -38.31
CA ILE A 4 -7.06 31.06 -38.15
C ILE A 4 -7.53 30.92 -36.69
N SER A 5 -8.83 30.78 -36.48
CA SER A 5 -9.46 30.76 -35.14
C SER A 5 -10.24 29.48 -34.81
N SER A 6 -10.39 28.57 -35.78
CA SER A 6 -11.16 27.33 -35.62
C SER A 6 -10.48 26.17 -36.35
N PHE A 7 -10.78 24.95 -35.92
CA PHE A 7 -10.33 23.74 -36.62
C PHE A 7 -10.85 23.72 -38.06
N SER A 8 -12.12 24.12 -38.25
CA SER A 8 -12.77 24.16 -39.57
C SER A 8 -12.04 25.04 -40.60
N ASN A 9 -11.22 26.00 -40.16
CA ASN A 9 -10.50 26.92 -41.06
C ASN A 9 -8.97 26.73 -40.98
N GLY A 10 -8.48 25.81 -40.15
CA GLY A 10 -7.06 25.68 -39.82
C GLY A 10 -6.35 24.44 -40.37
N PHE A 11 -7.09 23.41 -40.79
CA PHE A 11 -6.53 22.11 -41.17
C PHE A 11 -6.79 21.75 -42.65
N TRP A 12 -6.70 22.72 -43.55
CA TRP A 12 -6.85 22.49 -45.00
C TRP A 12 -5.49 22.21 -45.66
N SER A 13 -5.50 21.28 -46.60
CA SER A 13 -4.35 20.90 -47.43
C SER A 13 -4.82 20.55 -48.83
N LYS A 14 -3.96 20.65 -49.85
CA LYS A 14 -4.35 20.42 -51.26
C LYS A 14 -4.82 18.99 -51.52
N ASP A 15 -4.24 18.05 -50.79
CA ASP A 15 -4.53 16.62 -50.80
C ASP A 15 -5.64 16.24 -49.81
N TYR A 16 -6.12 17.19 -48.99
CA TYR A 16 -7.05 17.03 -47.87
C TYR A 16 -6.55 16.10 -46.73
N ALA A 17 -5.82 15.04 -47.04
CA ALA A 17 -5.30 14.05 -46.10
C ALA A 17 -4.31 14.63 -45.08
N THR A 18 -3.34 15.44 -45.54
CA THR A 18 -2.27 15.95 -44.67
C THR A 18 -2.81 16.76 -43.49
N GLY A 19 -3.76 17.66 -43.72
CA GLY A 19 -4.36 18.47 -42.66
C GLY A 19 -5.13 17.64 -41.63
N ILE A 20 -5.91 16.66 -42.10
CA ILE A 20 -6.67 15.73 -41.26
C ILE A 20 -5.73 14.88 -40.40
N ASN A 21 -4.70 14.28 -41.01
CA ASN A 21 -3.72 13.46 -40.31
C ASN A 21 -2.98 14.26 -39.23
N THR A 22 -2.54 15.48 -39.56
CA THR A 22 -1.86 16.37 -38.61
C THR A 22 -2.74 16.67 -37.39
N LEU A 23 -4.05 16.90 -37.59
CA LEU A 23 -4.97 17.11 -36.48
C LEU A 23 -5.13 15.84 -35.63
N PHE A 24 -5.35 14.68 -36.25
CA PHE A 24 -5.54 13.42 -35.50
C PHE A 24 -4.29 12.98 -34.75
N GLU A 25 -3.08 13.26 -35.26
CA GLU A 25 -1.85 13.06 -34.50
C GLU A 25 -1.85 13.89 -33.21
N ARG A 26 -2.29 15.14 -33.26
CA ARG A 26 -2.41 16.00 -32.08
C ARG A 26 -3.51 15.55 -31.14
N LEU A 27 -4.68 15.17 -31.65
CA LEU A 27 -5.77 14.67 -30.81
C LEU A 27 -5.43 13.31 -30.16
N SER A 28 -4.63 12.48 -30.84
CA SER A 28 -4.10 11.24 -30.27
C SER A 28 -3.08 11.48 -29.15
N ALA A 29 -2.34 12.59 -29.17
CA ALA A 29 -1.51 12.97 -28.02
C ALA A 29 -2.41 13.32 -26.81
N GLY A 30 -3.53 14.01 -27.05
CA GLY A 30 -4.51 14.32 -26.01
C GLY A 30 -5.13 13.07 -25.36
N THR A 31 -5.34 11.98 -26.09
CA THR A 31 -5.82 10.72 -25.49
C THR A 31 -4.75 10.06 -24.62
N GLN A 32 -3.48 10.17 -24.99
CA GLN A 32 -2.37 9.69 -24.18
C GLN A 32 -2.23 10.49 -22.88
N GLU A 33 -2.40 11.81 -22.93
CA GLU A 33 -2.45 12.67 -21.73
C GLU A 33 -3.55 12.23 -20.76
N ASN A 34 -4.75 11.89 -21.26
CA ASN A 34 -5.84 11.36 -20.43
C ASN A 34 -5.43 10.11 -19.66
N GLU A 35 -4.75 9.17 -20.33
CA GLU A 35 -4.27 7.94 -19.69
C GLU A 35 -3.17 8.22 -18.65
N GLN A 36 -2.28 9.17 -18.90
CA GLN A 36 -1.25 9.59 -17.94
C GLN A 36 -1.89 10.20 -16.67
N ILE A 37 -2.84 11.13 -16.83
CA ILE A 37 -3.54 11.75 -15.70
C ILE A 37 -4.33 10.70 -14.91
N LYS A 38 -5.05 9.81 -15.60
CA LYS A 38 -5.76 8.70 -14.95
C LYS A 38 -4.82 7.81 -14.14
N THR A 39 -3.65 7.50 -14.69
CA THR A 39 -2.62 6.68 -14.01
C THR A 39 -2.07 7.39 -12.78
N LEU A 40 -1.74 8.67 -12.89
CA LEU A 40 -1.28 9.47 -11.75
C LEU A 40 -2.28 9.46 -10.59
N ILE A 41 -3.56 9.72 -10.88
CA ILE A 41 -4.61 9.76 -9.86
C ILE A 41 -4.84 8.36 -9.28
N LYS A 42 -4.72 7.29 -10.08
CA LYS A 42 -4.83 5.91 -9.60
C LYS A 42 -3.71 5.58 -8.61
N LEU A 43 -2.47 5.96 -8.91
CA LEU A 43 -1.34 5.76 -8.01
C LEU A 43 -1.50 6.59 -6.73
N TYR A 44 -1.96 7.84 -6.84
CA TYR A 44 -2.24 8.69 -5.68
C TYR A 44 -3.34 8.11 -4.78
N LYS A 45 -4.40 7.57 -5.37
CA LYS A 45 -5.46 6.85 -4.66
C LYS A 45 -4.90 5.64 -3.90
N GLN A 46 -4.11 4.81 -4.58
CA GLN A 46 -3.49 3.62 -3.97
C GLN A 46 -2.57 3.99 -2.80
N ALA A 47 -1.73 5.02 -2.96
CA ALA A 47 -0.85 5.46 -1.87
C ALA A 47 -1.64 5.91 -0.62
N ASN A 48 -2.79 6.56 -0.78
CA ASN A 48 -3.65 6.93 0.34
C ASN A 48 -4.34 5.72 0.99
N GLU A 49 -4.75 4.74 0.18
CA GLU A 49 -5.32 3.48 0.67
C GLU A 49 -4.30 2.70 1.51
N ASP A 50 -3.12 2.46 0.95
CA ASP A 50 -2.02 1.75 1.60
C ASP A 50 -1.60 2.45 2.91
N PHE A 51 -1.49 3.79 2.89
CA PHE A 51 -1.17 4.56 4.08
C PHE A 51 -2.27 4.45 5.16
N GLY A 52 -3.53 4.59 4.77
CA GLY A 52 -4.66 4.52 5.70
C GLY A 52 -4.86 3.13 6.31
N GLU A 53 -4.63 2.07 5.53
CA GLU A 53 -4.65 0.68 6.01
C GLU A 53 -3.48 0.41 6.96
N ARG A 54 -2.28 0.89 6.63
CA ARG A 54 -1.10 0.71 7.48
C ARG A 54 -1.26 1.41 8.83
N LEU A 55 -1.84 2.61 8.88
CA LEU A 55 -2.15 3.28 10.15
C LEU A 55 -3.11 2.47 11.02
N GLN A 56 -4.15 1.87 10.43
CA GLN A 56 -5.09 1.00 11.15
C GLN A 56 -4.46 -0.33 11.59
N GLU A 57 -3.46 -0.83 10.88
CA GLU A 57 -2.71 -2.02 11.27
C GLU A 57 -1.80 -1.72 12.47
N ILE A 58 -1.08 -0.60 12.45
CA ILE A 58 -0.22 -0.14 13.55
C ILE A 58 -1.01 -0.07 14.86
N THR A 59 -2.23 0.49 14.84
CA THR A 59 -3.06 0.61 16.05
C THR A 59 -3.54 -0.75 16.59
N LYS A 60 -3.69 -1.76 15.74
CA LYS A 60 -4.01 -3.15 16.14
C LYS A 60 -2.79 -3.88 16.67
N GLU A 61 -1.62 -3.70 16.04
CA GLU A 61 -0.36 -4.29 16.50
C GLU A 61 0.02 -3.82 17.91
N CYS A 62 -0.16 -2.53 18.20
CA CYS A 62 0.08 -1.97 19.53
C CYS A 62 -0.76 -2.64 20.64
N MET A 63 -1.95 -3.15 20.32
CA MET A 63 -2.81 -3.82 21.31
C MET A 63 -2.42 -5.29 21.55
N LYS A 64 -1.80 -5.96 20.59
CA LYS A 64 -1.42 -7.39 20.72
C LYS A 64 -0.38 -7.63 21.81
N ASN A 65 0.42 -6.61 22.14
CA ASN A 65 1.42 -6.69 23.21
C ASN A 65 0.85 -6.34 24.59
N GLY A 66 -0.40 -5.86 24.66
CA GLY A 66 -1.11 -5.51 25.89
C GLY A 66 -2.05 -6.63 26.34
N ASN A 67 -1.54 -7.85 26.53
CA ASN A 67 -2.29 -8.86 27.28
C ASN A 67 -2.32 -8.43 28.74
N ASN A 68 -3.40 -7.81 29.18
CA ASN A 68 -3.93 -7.86 30.55
C ASN A 68 -5.36 -7.31 30.53
N GLU A 69 -6.33 -8.19 30.34
CA GLU A 69 -7.78 -7.94 30.43
C GLU A 69 -8.25 -7.55 31.86
N GLU A 70 -7.34 -7.18 32.77
CA GLU A 70 -7.64 -6.84 34.18
C GLU A 70 -7.32 -5.39 34.58
N ALA A 71 -6.98 -4.49 33.64
CA ALA A 71 -6.87 -3.06 33.95
C ALA A 71 -8.26 -2.39 33.93
N THR A 72 -9.04 -2.71 34.96
CA THR A 72 -9.81 -1.77 35.80
C THR A 72 -9.84 -0.30 35.33
N GLU A 73 -11.02 0.30 35.42
CA GLU A 73 -11.39 1.67 35.02
C GLU A 73 -10.46 2.80 35.53
N ASP A 74 -9.52 2.49 36.42
CA ASP A 74 -8.51 3.39 36.99
C ASP A 74 -7.16 3.26 36.27
N CYS A 75 -7.13 3.60 34.98
CA CYS A 75 -5.88 3.67 34.23
C CYS A 75 -5.06 4.94 34.56
N THR A 76 -3.73 4.83 34.55
CA THR A 76 -2.80 5.95 34.74
C THR A 76 -3.03 7.05 33.71
N SER A 77 -2.69 8.30 34.05
CA SER A 77 -2.83 9.44 33.13
C SER A 77 -2.06 9.23 31.84
N SER A 78 -0.88 8.60 31.91
CA SER A 78 -0.11 8.19 30.73
C SER A 78 -0.84 7.17 29.85
N ASN A 79 -1.57 6.21 30.43
CA ASN A 79 -2.31 5.22 29.65
C ASN A 79 -3.54 5.85 28.96
N LYS A 80 -4.22 6.78 29.64
CA LYS A 80 -5.32 7.57 29.05
C LYS A 80 -4.85 8.40 27.85
N ALA A 81 -3.69 9.06 27.99
CA ALA A 81 -3.07 9.83 26.90
C ALA A 81 -2.67 8.92 25.71
N PHE A 82 -2.11 7.74 25.99
CA PHE A 82 -1.78 6.75 24.97
C PHE A 82 -3.02 6.26 24.20
N GLU A 83 -4.10 5.92 24.90
CA GLU A 83 -5.33 5.42 24.28
C GLU A 83 -5.99 6.50 23.41
N GLY A 84 -5.98 7.76 23.87
CA GLY A 84 -6.41 8.90 23.07
C GLY A 84 -5.60 9.04 21.78
N LEU A 85 -4.28 9.04 21.88
CA LEU A 85 -3.40 9.12 20.71
C LEU A 85 -3.62 7.96 19.72
N ARG A 86 -3.78 6.73 20.24
CA ARG A 86 -4.06 5.54 19.43
C ARG A 86 -5.36 5.69 18.65
N SER A 87 -6.43 6.17 19.31
CA SER A 87 -7.73 6.41 18.68
C SER A 87 -7.64 7.43 17.55
N GLU A 88 -6.87 8.51 17.74
CA GLU A 88 -6.71 9.54 16.71
C GLU A 88 -5.88 9.07 15.50
N ILE A 89 -4.84 8.26 15.73
CA ILE A 89 -4.11 7.61 14.62
C ILE A 89 -5.02 6.66 13.82
N GLU A 90 -5.90 5.93 14.51
CA GLU A 90 -6.90 5.07 13.85
C GLU A 90 -7.89 5.90 13.02
N ASN A 91 -8.36 7.03 13.57
CA ASN A 91 -9.24 7.97 12.89
C ASN A 91 -8.56 8.57 11.64
N GLN A 92 -7.29 8.96 11.73
CA GLN A 92 -6.49 9.40 10.60
C GLN A 92 -6.43 8.32 9.51
N GLY A 93 -6.19 7.06 9.89
CA GLY A 93 -6.20 5.92 8.96
C GLY A 93 -7.53 5.78 8.21
N LYS A 94 -8.66 5.88 8.91
CA LYS A 94 -10.02 5.84 8.31
C LYS A 94 -10.23 6.98 7.31
N GLN A 95 -9.70 8.17 7.60
CA GLN A 95 -9.84 9.32 6.71
C GLN A 95 -9.04 9.18 5.42
N HIS A 96 -7.82 8.65 5.47
CA HIS A 96 -7.05 8.37 4.26
C HIS A 96 -7.73 7.32 3.36
N VAL A 97 -8.33 6.28 3.96
CA VAL A 97 -9.15 5.31 3.21
C VAL A 97 -10.38 6.01 2.59
N ARG A 98 -11.00 6.96 3.30
CA ARG A 98 -12.09 7.77 2.74
C ARG A 98 -11.63 8.63 1.55
N ILE A 99 -10.46 9.27 1.62
CA ILE A 99 -9.88 10.01 0.47
C ILE A 99 -9.71 9.08 -0.74
N SER A 100 -9.20 7.86 -0.54
CA SER A 100 -9.09 6.85 -1.61
C SER A 100 -10.46 6.53 -2.25
N ASN A 101 -11.50 6.36 -1.43
CA ASN A 101 -12.87 6.11 -1.91
C ASN A 101 -13.47 7.31 -2.66
N ASP A 102 -13.25 8.53 -2.16
CA ASP A 102 -13.72 9.76 -2.79
C ASP A 102 -12.99 10.00 -4.13
N LEU A 103 -11.66 9.80 -4.19
CA LEU A 103 -10.89 9.83 -5.43
C LEU A 103 -11.38 8.79 -6.44
N HIS A 104 -11.73 7.59 -6.00
CA HIS A 104 -12.26 6.55 -6.87
C HIS A 104 -13.60 6.95 -7.48
N SER A 105 -14.53 7.39 -6.63
CA SER A 105 -15.94 7.60 -6.99
C SER A 105 -16.17 8.92 -7.71
N LEU A 106 -15.55 10.01 -7.25
CA LEU A 106 -15.76 11.37 -7.75
C LEU A 106 -14.83 11.73 -8.90
N VAL A 107 -13.63 11.13 -8.96
CA VAL A 107 -12.61 11.50 -9.95
C VAL A 107 -12.32 10.38 -10.95
N LEU A 108 -11.81 9.24 -10.50
CA LEU A 108 -11.33 8.17 -11.39
C LEU A 108 -12.43 7.55 -12.22
N ARG A 109 -13.61 7.28 -11.65
CA ARG A 109 -14.72 6.67 -12.37
C ARG A 109 -15.26 7.60 -13.48
N PRO A 110 -15.58 8.88 -13.22
CA PRO A 110 -15.93 9.83 -14.28
C PRO A 110 -14.84 10.01 -15.33
N LEU A 111 -13.58 10.15 -14.92
CA LEU A 111 -12.45 10.31 -15.83
C LEU A 111 -12.26 9.10 -16.75
N SER A 112 -12.39 7.88 -16.21
CA SER A 112 -12.30 6.65 -17.00
C SER A 112 -13.39 6.59 -18.06
N LYS A 113 -14.63 6.92 -17.69
CA LYS A 113 -15.75 6.97 -18.62
C LYS A 113 -15.52 8.01 -19.72
N MET A 114 -15.16 9.24 -19.34
CA MET A 114 -14.88 10.32 -20.29
C MET A 114 -13.77 9.94 -21.28
N THR A 115 -12.71 9.28 -20.80
CA THR A 115 -11.57 8.87 -21.64
C THR A 115 -12.00 7.86 -22.70
N VAL A 116 -12.77 6.85 -22.33
CA VAL A 116 -13.32 5.85 -23.27
C VAL A 116 -14.25 6.52 -24.29
N ASP A 117 -15.19 7.33 -23.82
CA ASP A 117 -16.15 8.04 -24.67
C ASP A 117 -15.46 9.01 -25.65
N HIS A 118 -14.40 9.69 -25.21
CA HIS A 118 -13.63 10.62 -26.04
C HIS A 118 -12.83 9.89 -27.12
N VAL A 119 -12.14 8.80 -26.77
CA VAL A 119 -11.41 7.96 -27.76
C VAL A 119 -12.36 7.44 -28.83
N GLN A 120 -13.55 6.94 -28.45
CA GLN A 120 -14.53 6.43 -29.40
C GLN A 120 -15.04 7.51 -30.36
N ARG A 121 -15.31 8.73 -29.87
CA ARG A 121 -15.70 9.88 -30.71
C ARG A 121 -14.62 10.24 -31.72
N LEU A 122 -13.36 10.27 -31.32
CA LEU A 122 -12.23 10.55 -32.20
C LEU A 122 -12.07 9.48 -33.29
N GLN A 123 -12.07 8.20 -32.90
CA GLN A 123 -11.93 7.07 -33.83
C GLN A 123 -13.04 7.04 -34.89
N THR A 124 -14.28 7.31 -34.46
CA THR A 124 -15.44 7.35 -35.38
C THR A 124 -15.27 8.47 -36.41
N SER A 125 -14.90 9.67 -35.95
CA SER A 125 -14.66 10.82 -36.84
C SER A 125 -13.49 10.57 -37.79
N GLN A 126 -12.40 9.99 -37.30
CA GLN A 126 -11.22 9.65 -38.10
C GLN A 126 -11.55 8.65 -39.20
N TYR A 127 -12.32 7.61 -38.86
CA TYR A 127 -12.76 6.60 -39.82
C TYR A 127 -13.58 7.20 -40.96
N VAL A 128 -14.58 8.03 -40.63
CA VAL A 128 -15.46 8.68 -41.63
C VAL A 128 -14.65 9.57 -42.56
N LEU A 129 -13.82 10.47 -42.01
CA LEU A 129 -13.01 11.39 -42.82
C LEU A 129 -11.99 10.66 -43.69
N THR A 130 -11.30 9.65 -43.14
CA THR A 130 -10.32 8.86 -43.89
C THR A 130 -10.97 8.13 -45.06
N ASN A 131 -12.19 7.62 -44.89
CA ASN A 131 -12.91 6.95 -45.96
C ASN A 131 -13.33 7.91 -47.08
N HIS A 132 -13.87 9.09 -46.74
CA HIS A 132 -14.24 10.08 -47.75
C HIS A 132 -13.02 10.63 -48.50
N VAL A 133 -11.88 10.84 -47.82
CA VAL A 133 -10.62 11.20 -48.48
C VAL A 133 -10.19 10.12 -49.48
N LYS A 134 -10.21 8.85 -49.07
CA LYS A 134 -9.89 7.72 -49.97
C LYS A 134 -10.85 7.62 -51.17
N GLU A 135 -12.13 7.89 -50.98
CA GLU A 135 -13.11 7.93 -52.08
C GLU A 135 -12.82 9.06 -53.06
N HIS A 136 -12.51 10.26 -52.56
CA HIS A 136 -12.11 11.39 -53.38
C HIS A 136 -10.82 11.09 -54.15
N GLU A 137 -9.80 10.51 -53.51
CA GLU A 137 -8.55 10.08 -54.16
C GLU A 137 -8.81 9.09 -55.30
N LYS A 138 -9.67 8.07 -55.08
CA LYS A 138 -10.05 7.12 -56.13
C LYS A 138 -10.68 7.81 -57.33
N LYS A 139 -11.64 8.72 -57.11
CA LYS A 139 -12.29 9.48 -58.19
C LYS A 139 -11.33 10.44 -58.88
N TYR A 140 -10.42 11.05 -58.13
CA TYR A 140 -9.38 11.92 -58.68
C TYR A 140 -8.43 11.15 -59.61
N HIS A 141 -7.99 9.96 -59.21
CA HIS A 141 -7.18 9.07 -60.05
C HIS A 141 -7.94 8.60 -61.29
N TYR A 142 -9.23 8.26 -61.16
CA TYR A 142 -10.06 7.90 -62.30
C TYR A 142 -10.20 9.05 -63.31
N MET A 143 -10.55 10.25 -62.85
CA MET A 143 -10.61 11.46 -63.68
C MET A 143 -9.29 11.72 -64.39
N ARG A 144 -8.15 11.59 -63.68
CA ARG A 144 -6.82 11.79 -64.27
C ARG A 144 -6.52 10.77 -65.37
N LYS A 145 -6.94 9.51 -65.19
CA LYS A 145 -6.84 8.46 -66.21
C LYS A 145 -7.71 8.78 -67.42
N SER A 146 -8.98 9.12 -67.22
CA SER A 146 -9.90 9.51 -68.30
C SER A 146 -9.41 10.72 -69.08
N LYS A 147 -8.84 11.72 -68.39
CA LYS A 147 -8.16 12.86 -69.01
C LYS A 147 -7.02 12.39 -69.92
N SER A 148 -6.13 11.53 -69.42
CA SER A 148 -5.01 11.02 -70.23
C SER A 148 -5.50 10.26 -71.46
N THR A 149 -6.54 9.43 -71.33
CA THR A 149 -7.14 8.71 -72.45
C THR A 149 -7.68 9.69 -73.50
N TYR A 150 -8.46 10.69 -73.09
CA TYR A 150 -9.00 11.70 -74.00
C TYR A 150 -7.90 12.45 -74.75
N TYR A 151 -6.87 12.93 -74.05
CA TYR A 151 -5.76 13.66 -74.67
C TYR A 151 -4.97 12.79 -75.65
N ASN A 152 -4.75 11.51 -75.33
CA ASN A 152 -4.11 10.58 -76.25
C ASN A 152 -4.97 10.36 -77.50
N ARG A 153 -6.30 10.21 -77.36
CA ARG A 153 -7.21 10.06 -78.51
C ARG A 153 -7.29 11.31 -79.38
N CYS A 154 -7.22 12.51 -78.79
CA CYS A 154 -7.11 13.75 -79.56
C CYS A 154 -5.80 13.80 -80.36
N ARG A 155 -4.69 13.34 -79.76
CA ARG A 155 -3.41 13.26 -80.47
C ARG A 155 -3.48 12.27 -81.63
N ASP A 156 -4.02 11.07 -81.40
CA ASP A 156 -4.24 10.06 -82.45
C ASP A 156 -5.10 10.62 -83.59
N LEU A 157 -6.11 11.45 -83.28
CA LEU A 157 -6.96 12.11 -84.26
C LEU A 157 -6.21 13.16 -85.07
N GLU A 158 -5.43 14.02 -84.41
CA GLU A 158 -4.61 15.04 -85.09
C GLU A 158 -3.60 14.39 -86.04
N ASP A 159 -2.92 13.32 -85.59
CA ASP A 159 -1.97 12.57 -86.40
C ASP A 159 -2.64 11.97 -87.65
N LEU A 160 -3.83 11.37 -87.52
CA LEU A 160 -4.59 10.82 -88.64
C LEU A 160 -5.21 11.87 -89.56
N GLU A 161 -5.65 13.01 -89.03
CA GLU A 161 -6.13 14.15 -89.84
C GLU A 161 -4.98 14.77 -90.65
N GLU A 162 -3.76 14.80 -90.12
CA GLU A 162 -2.56 15.19 -90.86
C GLU A 162 -2.17 14.17 -91.94
N GLU A 163 -2.19 12.87 -91.63
CA GLU A 163 -1.94 11.81 -92.62
C GLU A 163 -2.96 11.86 -93.76
N ALA A 164 -4.25 11.98 -93.45
CA ALA A 164 -5.30 12.10 -94.46
C ALA A 164 -5.11 13.33 -95.37
N LYS A 165 -4.71 14.48 -94.80
CA LYS A 165 -4.36 15.68 -95.60
C LYS A 165 -3.14 15.45 -96.49
N ARG A 166 -2.11 14.76 -96.00
CA ARG A 166 -0.91 14.42 -96.81
C ARG A 166 -1.26 13.46 -97.95
N GLU A 167 -2.12 12.48 -97.69
CA GLU A 167 -2.61 11.55 -98.72
C GLU A 167 -3.48 12.26 -99.78
N GLU A 168 -4.34 13.21 -99.38
CA GLU A 168 -5.09 14.07 -100.29
C GLU A 168 -4.17 14.94 -101.17
N GLU A 169 -3.13 15.55 -100.58
CA GLU A 169 -2.12 16.34 -101.31
C GLU A 169 -1.25 15.48 -102.25
N GLU A 170 -0.98 14.21 -101.92
CA GLU A 170 -0.25 13.25 -102.77
C GLU A 170 -1.13 12.69 -103.90
N GLN A 171 -2.43 12.51 -103.68
CA GLN A 171 -3.40 12.13 -104.72
C GLN A 171 -3.63 13.26 -105.72
N GLU A 172 -3.69 14.52 -105.27
CA GLU A 172 -3.74 15.68 -106.17
C GLU A 172 -2.46 15.78 -107.03
N LYS A 173 -1.26 15.53 -106.46
CA LYS A 173 0.02 15.54 -107.19
C LYS A 173 0.22 14.35 -108.15
N SER A 174 -0.40 13.21 -107.88
CA SER A 174 -0.27 11.99 -108.72
C SER A 174 -1.29 11.90 -109.87
N SER A 175 -2.28 12.79 -109.90
CA SER A 175 -3.23 12.92 -111.01
C SER A 175 -2.66 13.58 -112.28
N ASP A 176 -1.44 14.15 -112.22
CA ASP A 176 -0.85 14.91 -113.35
C ASP A 176 0.23 14.19 -114.16
N ILE A 177 0.78 13.03 -113.78
CA ILE A 177 1.86 12.40 -114.57
C ILE A 177 1.80 10.86 -114.54
N LYS A 178 1.30 10.25 -115.63
CA LYS A 178 1.92 9.08 -116.32
C LYS A 178 1.30 8.82 -117.70
N THR A 179 2.08 9.01 -118.77
CA THR A 179 2.06 8.16 -119.98
C THR A 179 3.45 7.57 -120.22
N SER A 180 3.46 6.25 -120.48
CA SER A 180 4.48 5.42 -121.16
C SER A 180 5.79 5.00 -120.46
N ASN A 181 5.85 3.68 -120.17
CA ASN A 181 6.85 2.66 -120.59
C ASN A 181 8.36 2.83 -120.24
N ASN A 182 9.15 1.80 -119.93
CA ASN A 182 9.00 0.36 -119.61
C ASN A 182 10.39 -0.22 -119.25
N GLN A 183 10.42 -1.40 -118.62
CA GLN A 183 11.46 -2.46 -118.60
C GLN A 183 12.38 -2.72 -117.37
N PHE A 184 12.48 -4.05 -117.13
CA PHE A 184 13.18 -4.89 -116.14
C PHE A 184 12.47 -5.06 -114.78
N SER A 185 12.13 -6.26 -114.28
CA SER A 185 12.33 -7.65 -114.72
C SER A 185 11.31 -8.59 -114.06
N SER A 186 10.79 -9.57 -114.84
CA SER A 186 10.28 -10.92 -114.50
C SER A 186 9.49 -11.09 -113.19
N GLY A 187 8.17 -11.34 -113.15
CA GLY A 187 7.38 -12.27 -113.96
C GLY A 187 7.34 -13.62 -113.24
N SER A 188 6.20 -14.24 -112.92
CA SER A 188 4.77 -13.91 -113.03
C SER A 188 4.00 -15.05 -112.33
N THR A 189 2.69 -14.86 -112.12
CA THR A 189 1.67 -15.94 -112.11
C THR A 189 1.55 -16.69 -110.77
N GLU A 190 0.40 -16.97 -110.17
CA GLU A 190 -1.03 -16.68 -110.33
C GLU A 190 -1.72 -17.37 -109.11
N LEU A 191 -2.90 -16.87 -108.73
CA LEU A 191 -4.09 -17.65 -108.30
C LEU A 191 -4.10 -18.57 -107.05
N TYR A 192 -5.33 -18.66 -106.49
CA TYR A 192 -5.89 -19.66 -105.55
C TYR A 192 -5.39 -19.55 -104.09
N GLU A 193 -6.15 -19.79 -103.02
CA GLU A 193 -7.46 -20.42 -102.71
C GLU A 193 -7.76 -20.02 -101.23
N LYS A 194 -8.95 -19.84 -100.67
CA LYS A 194 -10.21 -20.59 -100.71
C LYS A 194 -10.06 -22.10 -100.70
N SER A 195 -9.30 -22.68 -99.77
CA SER A 195 -9.36 -24.11 -99.43
C SER A 195 -8.79 -24.36 -98.03
N GLU A 196 -9.64 -24.50 -97.02
CA GLU A 196 -9.37 -25.44 -95.91
C GLU A 196 -10.49 -26.47 -95.92
N LEU A 197 -10.61 -27.17 -97.05
CA LEU A 197 -11.10 -28.53 -97.16
C LEU A 197 -10.17 -29.17 -98.19
N SER A 198 -9.47 -30.25 -97.80
CA SER A 198 -8.50 -31.05 -98.59
C SER A 198 -7.01 -30.65 -98.56
N GLU A 199 -6.41 -30.53 -97.38
CA GLU A 199 -5.08 -31.13 -97.12
C GLU A 199 -5.29 -32.39 -96.28
N GLN A 200 -5.85 -33.42 -96.93
CA GLN A 200 -5.72 -34.79 -96.44
C GLN A 200 -4.73 -35.47 -97.39
N ASN A 201 -3.65 -36.01 -96.81
CA ASN A 201 -2.63 -36.89 -97.42
C ASN A 201 -1.24 -36.31 -97.70
N GLU A 202 -0.71 -35.44 -96.83
CA GLU A 202 0.73 -35.40 -96.59
C GLU A 202 1.06 -36.00 -95.21
N PRO A 203 2.08 -36.86 -95.11
CA PRO A 203 2.47 -37.42 -93.83
C PRO A 203 3.07 -36.33 -92.94
N VAL A 204 2.50 -36.14 -91.75
CA VAL A 204 3.00 -35.16 -90.78
C VAL A 204 4.12 -35.81 -89.97
N GLN A 205 5.32 -35.24 -90.07
CA GLN A 205 6.46 -35.68 -89.26
C GLN A 205 6.39 -35.02 -87.87
N LEU A 206 6.28 -35.85 -86.84
CA LEU A 206 6.33 -35.44 -85.43
C LEU A 206 7.44 -36.25 -84.75
N GLY A 207 8.52 -35.57 -84.35
CA GLY A 207 9.74 -36.17 -83.86
C GLY A 207 10.40 -37.08 -84.89
N PHE A 208 10.65 -38.34 -84.52
CA PHE A 208 11.24 -39.36 -85.38
C PHE A 208 10.18 -40.24 -86.09
N MET A 209 8.90 -39.88 -85.98
CA MET A 209 7.77 -40.67 -86.50
C MET A 209 7.05 -39.93 -87.63
N GLU A 210 6.67 -40.68 -88.65
CA GLU A 210 5.92 -40.19 -89.81
C GLU A 210 4.49 -40.73 -89.71
N PHE A 211 3.51 -39.85 -89.52
CA PHE A 211 2.11 -40.24 -89.34
C PHE A 211 1.32 -40.04 -90.63
N LYS A 212 0.59 -41.06 -91.05
CA LYS A 212 -0.48 -40.90 -92.05
C LYS A 212 -1.65 -40.13 -91.42
N PRO A 213 -2.43 -39.35 -92.19
CA PRO A 213 -3.50 -38.51 -91.65
C PRO A 213 -4.55 -39.29 -90.82
N ASP A 214 -4.88 -40.52 -91.21
CA ASP A 214 -5.82 -41.39 -90.46
C ASP A 214 -5.26 -41.85 -89.10
N GLU A 215 -3.93 -42.01 -89.00
CA GLU A 215 -3.24 -42.37 -87.76
C GLU A 215 -3.09 -41.14 -86.86
N LEU A 216 -2.76 -39.99 -87.44
CA LEU A 216 -2.67 -38.72 -86.74
C LEU A 216 -4.01 -38.32 -86.12
N GLN A 217 -5.12 -38.50 -86.85
CA GLN A 217 -6.46 -38.24 -86.33
C GLN A 217 -6.77 -39.10 -85.09
N LYS A 218 -6.44 -40.39 -85.12
CA LYS A 218 -6.63 -41.30 -83.97
C LYS A 218 -5.76 -40.91 -82.78
N VAL A 219 -4.49 -40.59 -83.02
CA VAL A 219 -3.55 -40.15 -81.98
C VAL A 219 -4.01 -38.82 -81.37
N MET A 220 -4.43 -37.85 -82.18
CA MET A 220 -4.91 -36.55 -81.70
C MET A 220 -6.22 -36.66 -80.93
N ALA A 221 -7.15 -37.52 -81.36
CA ALA A 221 -8.36 -37.83 -80.61
C ALA A 221 -8.04 -38.49 -79.26
N GLN A 222 -7.13 -39.46 -79.24
CA GLN A 222 -6.73 -40.16 -78.01
C GLN A 222 -6.00 -39.22 -77.03
N ILE A 223 -5.10 -38.36 -77.53
CA ILE A 223 -4.43 -37.32 -76.73
C ILE A 223 -5.44 -36.39 -76.08
N LEU A 224 -6.43 -35.90 -76.82
CA LEU A 224 -7.40 -34.93 -76.32
C LEU A 224 -8.45 -35.57 -75.38
N GLU A 225 -8.72 -36.86 -75.50
CA GLU A 225 -9.63 -37.61 -74.63
C GLU A 225 -8.96 -38.03 -73.30
N GLU A 226 -7.70 -38.46 -73.34
CA GLU A 226 -6.99 -38.99 -72.17
C GLU A 226 -6.25 -37.91 -71.36
N LEU A 227 -5.89 -36.77 -71.96
CA LEU A 227 -5.22 -35.70 -71.23
C LEU A 227 -6.17 -34.88 -70.33
N PRO A 228 -5.80 -34.60 -69.07
CA PRO A 228 -6.58 -33.74 -68.20
C PRO A 228 -6.44 -32.27 -68.61
N LEU A 229 -7.35 -31.79 -69.45
CA LEU A 229 -7.43 -30.38 -69.86
C LEU A 229 -8.00 -29.52 -68.72
N GLN A 230 -7.33 -28.41 -68.39
CA GLN A 230 -7.75 -27.49 -67.33
C GLN A 230 -7.68 -26.03 -67.78
N ASP A 231 -8.51 -25.18 -67.17
CA ASP A 231 -8.47 -23.74 -67.36
C ASP A 231 -7.37 -23.12 -66.48
N LYS A 232 -6.42 -22.41 -67.12
CA LYS A 232 -5.33 -21.74 -66.41
C LYS A 232 -5.45 -20.23 -66.48
N ARG A 233 -5.58 -19.61 -65.31
CA ARG A 233 -5.56 -18.15 -65.15
C ARG A 233 -4.13 -17.62 -65.10
N VAL A 234 -3.76 -16.79 -66.07
CA VAL A 234 -2.48 -16.07 -66.08
C VAL A 234 -2.75 -14.61 -65.68
N PRO A 235 -2.07 -14.09 -64.64
CA PRO A 235 -2.19 -12.68 -64.27
C PRO A 235 -1.92 -11.78 -65.48
N ILE A 236 -2.76 -10.77 -65.71
CA ILE A 236 -2.66 -9.77 -66.79
C ILE A 236 -3.02 -10.28 -68.20
N LEU A 237 -2.71 -11.55 -68.54
CA LEU A 237 -2.97 -12.12 -69.89
C LEU A 237 -4.32 -12.83 -70.05
N GLY A 238 -5.04 -13.10 -68.95
CA GLY A 238 -6.38 -13.70 -68.97
C GLY A 238 -6.40 -15.19 -68.64
N THR A 239 -7.56 -15.83 -68.82
CA THR A 239 -7.74 -17.27 -68.60
C THR A 239 -7.63 -18.00 -69.93
N TYR A 240 -6.71 -18.96 -70.01
CA TYR A 240 -6.56 -19.83 -71.17
C TYR A 240 -7.30 -21.15 -70.90
N GLN A 241 -8.15 -21.54 -71.84
CA GLN A 241 -8.90 -22.80 -71.82
C GLN A 241 -8.08 -23.92 -72.49
N ASN A 242 -8.41 -25.17 -72.18
CA ASN A 242 -7.80 -26.38 -72.77
C ASN A 242 -6.28 -26.44 -72.58
N THR A 243 -5.80 -26.20 -71.36
CA THR A 243 -4.37 -26.15 -71.05
C THR A 243 -3.91 -27.41 -70.32
N CYS A 244 -2.67 -27.82 -70.59
CA CYS A 244 -2.01 -28.95 -69.92
C CYS A 244 -0.54 -28.62 -69.64
N SER A 245 0.06 -29.26 -68.64
CA SER A 245 1.48 -29.07 -68.31
C SER A 245 2.39 -29.95 -69.17
N GLY A 246 3.60 -29.46 -69.47
CA GLY A 246 4.55 -30.14 -70.36
C GLY A 246 4.93 -31.55 -69.91
N ASN A 247 5.00 -31.79 -68.60
CA ASN A 247 5.31 -33.11 -68.06
C ASN A 247 4.21 -34.14 -68.31
N VAL A 248 2.94 -33.73 -68.29
CA VAL A 248 1.81 -34.63 -68.53
C VAL A 248 1.78 -35.04 -70.00
N ILE A 249 2.08 -34.10 -70.91
CA ILE A 249 2.22 -34.38 -72.34
C ILE A 249 3.36 -35.39 -72.57
N VAL A 250 4.53 -35.21 -71.94
CA VAL A 250 5.67 -36.14 -72.10
C VAL A 250 5.38 -37.53 -71.52
N SER A 251 4.79 -37.62 -70.33
CA SER A 251 4.41 -38.90 -69.73
C SER A 251 3.42 -39.66 -70.63
N TRP A 252 2.43 -38.97 -71.18
CA TRP A 252 1.47 -39.56 -72.11
C TRP A 252 2.15 -40.07 -73.39
N LEU A 253 3.07 -39.28 -73.97
CA LEU A 253 3.81 -39.68 -75.19
C LEU A 253 4.68 -40.92 -74.96
N GLN A 254 5.26 -41.08 -73.78
CA GLN A 254 6.10 -42.25 -73.44
C GLN A 254 5.29 -43.51 -73.15
N GLU A 255 4.06 -43.37 -72.65
CA GLU A 255 3.17 -44.49 -72.32
C GLU A 255 2.39 -45.00 -73.55
N ASN A 256 2.00 -44.10 -74.46
CA ASN A 256 1.09 -44.42 -75.57
C ASN A 256 1.75 -44.50 -76.96
N LEU A 257 2.97 -43.96 -77.13
CA LEU A 257 3.71 -44.00 -78.40
C LEU A 257 5.11 -44.62 -78.22
N PRO A 258 5.71 -45.22 -79.26
CA PRO A 258 7.04 -45.83 -79.19
C PRO A 258 8.17 -44.77 -79.19
N VAL A 259 8.17 -43.87 -78.19
CA VAL A 259 9.15 -42.80 -78.00
C VAL A 259 10.15 -43.23 -76.90
N PRO A 260 11.34 -43.75 -77.25
CA PRO A 260 12.18 -44.49 -76.30
C PRO A 260 13.02 -43.62 -75.36
N THR A 261 13.14 -42.31 -75.62
CA THR A 261 14.00 -41.41 -74.82
C THR A 261 13.29 -40.10 -74.51
N LEU A 262 13.66 -39.49 -73.38
CA LEU A 262 13.17 -38.17 -72.98
C LEU A 262 13.46 -37.10 -74.05
N VAL A 263 14.64 -37.16 -74.68
CA VAL A 263 15.04 -36.24 -75.76
C VAL A 263 14.11 -36.37 -76.99
N ALA A 264 13.68 -37.59 -77.32
CA ALA A 264 12.73 -37.81 -78.41
C ALA A 264 11.32 -37.29 -78.08
N ALA A 265 10.89 -37.36 -76.82
CA ALA A 265 9.60 -36.81 -76.40
C ALA A 265 9.59 -35.27 -76.37
N GLU A 266 10.69 -34.64 -75.99
CA GLU A 266 10.84 -33.19 -76.07
C GLU A 266 10.89 -32.69 -77.52
N ALA A 267 11.56 -33.40 -78.42
CA ALA A 267 11.53 -33.12 -79.85
C ALA A 267 10.11 -33.26 -80.45
N PHE A 268 9.35 -34.28 -80.03
CA PHE A 268 7.96 -34.45 -80.44
C PHE A 268 7.08 -33.28 -79.97
N GLY A 269 7.22 -32.87 -78.71
CA GLY A 269 6.52 -31.69 -78.17
C GLY A 269 6.90 -30.39 -78.88
N GLN A 270 8.17 -30.26 -79.30
CA GLN A 270 8.65 -29.14 -80.11
C GLN A 270 7.97 -29.11 -81.48
N ASP A 271 7.85 -30.26 -82.15
CA ASP A 271 7.22 -30.36 -83.45
C ASP A 271 5.71 -30.08 -83.39
N LEU A 272 5.03 -30.44 -82.29
CA LEU A 272 3.64 -30.05 -82.07
C LEU A 272 3.45 -28.53 -81.96
N ILE A 273 4.44 -27.81 -81.42
CA ILE A 273 4.44 -26.34 -81.40
C ILE A 273 4.68 -25.81 -82.82
N MET A 274 5.66 -26.37 -83.55
CA MET A 274 6.00 -25.94 -84.91
C MET A 274 4.86 -26.16 -85.91
N GLN A 275 4.21 -27.32 -85.86
CA GLN A 275 3.04 -27.65 -86.70
C GLN A 275 1.76 -26.90 -86.30
N GLY A 276 1.83 -26.14 -85.20
CA GLY A 276 0.80 -25.22 -84.76
C GLY A 276 -0.28 -25.84 -83.88
N PHE A 277 -0.14 -27.09 -83.45
CA PHE A 277 -1.08 -27.80 -82.58
C PHE A 277 -1.06 -27.30 -81.13
N LEU A 278 0.12 -26.90 -80.63
CA LEU A 278 0.32 -26.40 -79.27
C LEU A 278 0.81 -24.94 -79.25
N ARG A 279 0.46 -24.21 -78.19
CA ARG A 279 0.99 -22.87 -77.88
C ARG A 279 1.44 -22.82 -76.42
N GLN A 280 2.69 -22.45 -76.17
CA GLN A 280 3.18 -22.23 -74.81
C GLN A 280 2.58 -20.96 -74.18
N ILE A 281 2.22 -21.04 -72.90
CA ILE A 281 1.54 -19.98 -72.15
C ILE A 281 2.51 -19.39 -71.10
N GLY A 282 2.60 -18.05 -71.02
CA GLY A 282 3.24 -17.35 -69.89
C GLY A 282 4.56 -16.63 -70.17
N GLN A 283 5.08 -16.60 -71.40
CA GLN A 283 6.18 -15.72 -71.81
C GLN A 283 5.81 -14.90 -73.05
N ILE A 284 6.00 -13.58 -72.97
CA ILE A 284 5.79 -12.64 -74.07
C ILE A 284 7.12 -12.52 -74.82
N GLY A 285 7.17 -13.00 -76.06
CA GLY A 285 8.30 -12.85 -76.98
C GLY A 285 9.05 -14.16 -77.26
N VAL A 286 9.00 -14.57 -78.53
CA VAL A 286 9.66 -15.74 -79.16
C VAL A 286 9.07 -17.10 -78.74
N GLY A 287 8.64 -17.89 -79.73
CA GLY A 287 8.11 -19.25 -79.55
C GLY A 287 9.14 -20.12 -78.84
N GLY A 288 8.86 -20.44 -77.57
CA GLY A 288 9.78 -21.14 -76.71
C GLY A 288 9.90 -22.62 -77.06
N THR A 289 11.08 -23.16 -76.75
CA THR A 289 11.35 -24.59 -76.82
C THR A 289 10.38 -25.34 -75.89
N PHE A 290 9.86 -26.48 -76.32
CA PHE A 290 9.07 -27.36 -75.49
C PHE A 290 9.94 -27.90 -74.34
N VAL A 291 9.49 -27.68 -73.11
CA VAL A 291 10.16 -28.09 -71.87
C VAL A 291 9.29 -29.10 -71.12
N ASN A 292 9.85 -30.26 -70.76
CA ASN A 292 9.25 -31.21 -69.84
C ASN A 292 9.26 -30.65 -68.39
N SER A 293 8.17 -29.99 -67.99
CA SER A 293 8.05 -29.44 -66.64
C SER A 293 6.58 -29.27 -66.24
N THR A 294 6.32 -29.37 -64.93
CA THR A 294 5.04 -29.01 -64.32
C THR A 294 4.77 -27.51 -64.32
N ASN A 295 5.79 -26.67 -64.45
CA ASN A 295 5.63 -25.21 -64.41
C ASN A 295 5.23 -24.62 -65.77
N PHE A 296 5.66 -25.25 -66.87
CA PHE A 296 5.35 -24.81 -68.23
C PHE A 296 4.03 -25.43 -68.72
N HIS A 297 3.11 -24.58 -69.16
CA HIS A 297 1.78 -24.99 -69.61
C HIS A 297 1.57 -24.62 -71.07
N TYR A 298 0.86 -25.48 -71.78
CA TYR A 298 0.59 -25.37 -73.21
C TYR A 298 -0.90 -25.44 -73.47
N GLN A 299 -1.38 -24.56 -74.35
CA GLN A 299 -2.76 -24.52 -74.83
C GLN A 299 -2.85 -25.29 -76.15
N TRP A 300 -3.79 -26.22 -76.23
CA TRP A 300 -4.16 -26.87 -77.49
C TRP A 300 -4.93 -25.89 -78.39
N LYS A 301 -4.48 -25.74 -79.64
CA LYS A 301 -5.13 -24.85 -80.62
C LYS A 301 -6.28 -25.54 -81.34
N GLU A 302 -7.16 -24.75 -81.92
CA GLU A 302 -8.33 -25.19 -82.70
C GLU A 302 -7.98 -26.20 -83.81
N LYS A 303 -6.81 -26.05 -84.46
CA LYS A 303 -6.28 -27.01 -85.45
C LYS A 303 -6.18 -28.45 -84.92
N ALA A 304 -5.87 -28.63 -83.63
CA ALA A 304 -5.83 -29.95 -82.98
C ALA A 304 -7.21 -30.56 -82.80
N PHE A 305 -8.21 -29.73 -82.45
CA PHE A 305 -9.60 -30.15 -82.28
C PHE A 305 -10.27 -30.46 -83.63
N GLN A 306 -9.97 -29.66 -84.67
CA GLN A 306 -10.45 -29.89 -86.04
C GLN A 306 -9.90 -31.19 -86.63
N ILE A 307 -8.60 -31.49 -86.43
CA ILE A 307 -8.01 -32.76 -86.88
C ILE A 307 -8.55 -33.96 -86.10
N ALA A 308 -8.89 -33.78 -84.81
CA ALA A 308 -9.55 -34.80 -84.00
C ALA A 308 -11.04 -35.00 -84.31
N GLY A 309 -11.65 -34.17 -85.18
CA GLY A 309 -13.07 -34.25 -85.56
C GLY A 309 -14.06 -33.70 -84.51
N LEU A 310 -13.61 -32.77 -83.65
CA LEU A 310 -14.41 -32.16 -82.58
C LEU A 310 -14.71 -30.68 -82.91
N ASP A 311 -15.88 -30.38 -83.49
CA ASP A 311 -16.29 -29.01 -83.85
C ASP A 311 -16.62 -28.16 -82.61
N SER A 312 -15.81 -27.13 -82.36
CA SER A 312 -15.79 -26.29 -81.14
C SER A 312 -16.36 -24.87 -81.36
N HIS A 313 -17.35 -24.68 -82.23
CA HIS A 313 -17.89 -23.33 -82.50
C HIS A 313 -19.28 -23.05 -81.93
N ASP A 314 -20.11 -24.08 -81.69
CA ASP A 314 -21.46 -23.89 -81.16
C ASP A 314 -21.52 -23.81 -79.62
N ALA A 315 -20.52 -24.33 -78.91
CA ALA A 315 -20.49 -24.34 -77.43
C ALA A 315 -20.09 -22.99 -76.78
N LEU A 316 -19.53 -22.05 -77.54
CA LEU A 316 -19.12 -20.73 -77.03
C LEU A 316 -20.30 -19.75 -76.94
N ILE A 317 -21.34 -19.92 -77.76
CA ILE A 317 -22.51 -19.03 -77.82
C ILE A 317 -23.53 -19.37 -76.74
N GLU A 318 -23.68 -20.64 -76.34
CA GLU A 318 -24.53 -21.02 -75.21
C GLU A 318 -23.92 -20.69 -73.85
N ASN A 319 -22.59 -20.83 -73.70
CA ASN A 319 -21.91 -20.53 -72.43
C ASN A 319 -21.78 -19.03 -72.13
N ALA A 320 -21.89 -18.15 -73.12
CA ALA A 320 -21.90 -16.70 -72.90
C ALA A 320 -23.25 -16.17 -72.38
N LYS A 321 -24.35 -16.92 -72.60
CA LYS A 321 -25.70 -16.56 -72.11
C LYS A 321 -25.96 -16.98 -70.66
N SER A 322 -25.16 -17.87 -70.09
CA SER A 322 -25.32 -18.38 -68.71
C SER A 322 -24.68 -17.49 -67.64
N LEU A 323 -23.97 -16.42 -68.02
CA LEU A 323 -23.29 -15.50 -67.11
C LEU A 323 -23.95 -14.10 -67.11
N PRO A 324 -24.73 -13.75 -66.07
CA PRO A 324 -25.57 -12.55 -66.05
C PRO A 324 -24.82 -11.21 -66.15
N PHE A 325 -23.52 -11.19 -65.86
CA PHE A 325 -22.73 -9.95 -65.76
C PHE A 325 -21.79 -9.71 -66.95
N LEU A 326 -21.44 -10.76 -67.70
CA LEU A 326 -20.54 -10.66 -68.86
C LEU A 326 -21.30 -10.62 -70.19
N GLY A 327 -22.51 -11.20 -70.22
CA GLY A 327 -23.38 -11.24 -71.41
C GLY A 327 -23.86 -9.87 -71.88
N GLU A 328 -24.12 -8.94 -70.96
CA GLU A 328 -24.58 -7.58 -71.28
C GLU A 328 -23.46 -6.74 -71.92
N TYR A 329 -22.24 -6.80 -71.35
CA TYR A 329 -21.06 -6.12 -71.88
C TYR A 329 -20.60 -6.67 -73.24
N LEU A 330 -20.64 -8.00 -73.44
CA LEU A 330 -20.30 -8.62 -74.73
C LEU A 330 -21.39 -8.39 -75.78
N SER A 331 -22.66 -8.41 -75.38
CA SER A 331 -23.79 -8.09 -76.25
C SER A 331 -23.69 -6.65 -76.75
N ASP A 332 -23.46 -5.69 -75.84
CA ASP A 332 -23.25 -4.28 -76.20
C ASP A 332 -22.04 -4.11 -77.11
N TYR A 333 -20.92 -4.79 -76.82
CA TYR A 333 -19.71 -4.74 -77.65
C TYR A 333 -19.91 -5.31 -79.08
N ILE A 334 -20.65 -6.42 -79.21
CA ILE A 334 -20.96 -7.05 -80.51
C ILE A 334 -21.99 -6.20 -81.28
N GLN A 335 -22.96 -5.60 -80.59
CA GLN A 335 -23.95 -4.69 -81.17
C GLN A 335 -23.30 -3.37 -81.63
N TYR A 336 -22.33 -2.86 -80.87
CA TYR A 336 -21.48 -1.71 -81.22
C TYR A 336 -20.68 -2.00 -82.51
N ARG A 337 -20.02 -3.16 -82.62
CA ARG A 337 -19.29 -3.53 -83.85
C ARG A 337 -20.19 -3.69 -85.07
N LYS A 338 -21.42 -4.18 -84.90
CA LYS A 338 -22.40 -4.28 -86.00
C LYS A 338 -22.93 -2.91 -86.44
N GLN A 339 -23.05 -1.94 -85.54
CA GLN A 339 -23.54 -0.59 -85.87
C GLN A 339 -22.55 0.27 -86.66
N TYR A 340 -21.23 0.02 -86.53
CA TYR A 340 -20.17 0.86 -87.13
C TYR A 340 -19.25 0.10 -88.10
N ALA A 341 -19.70 -1.03 -88.67
CA ALA A 341 -18.88 -1.90 -89.53
C ALA A 341 -18.41 -1.25 -90.85
N MET A 342 -18.99 -0.11 -91.25
CA MET A 342 -18.69 0.62 -92.49
C MET A 342 -17.99 1.99 -92.25
N GLU A 343 -17.50 2.25 -91.02
CA GLU A 343 -16.89 3.52 -90.63
C GLU A 343 -15.44 3.64 -91.09
N SER A 344 -15.02 4.82 -91.60
CA SER A 344 -13.62 5.04 -91.98
C SER A 344 -12.71 5.14 -90.74
N PRO A 345 -11.40 4.82 -90.85
CA PRO A 345 -10.48 4.94 -89.71
C PRO A 345 -10.50 6.31 -89.03
N LEU A 346 -10.64 7.39 -89.82
CA LEU A 346 -10.72 8.76 -89.35
C LEU A 346 -12.03 9.05 -88.59
N GLN A 347 -13.17 8.59 -89.11
CA GLN A 347 -14.47 8.74 -88.45
C GLN A 347 -14.50 7.99 -87.11
N ARG A 348 -13.91 6.79 -87.07
CA ARG A 348 -13.81 5.97 -85.86
C ARG A 348 -13.00 6.67 -84.77
N VAL A 349 -11.80 7.16 -85.08
CA VAL A 349 -10.95 7.85 -84.08
C VAL A 349 -11.59 9.16 -83.62
N LYS A 350 -12.33 9.85 -84.49
CA LYS A 350 -13.12 11.04 -84.13
C LYS A 350 -14.24 10.73 -83.16
N ARG A 351 -14.98 9.65 -83.38
CA ARG A 351 -16.00 9.17 -82.44
C ARG A 351 -15.39 8.74 -81.11
N GLU A 352 -14.32 7.93 -81.14
CA GLU A 352 -13.62 7.50 -79.93
C GLU A 352 -13.07 8.68 -79.10
N ALA A 353 -12.60 9.75 -79.75
CA ALA A 353 -12.18 10.97 -79.07
C ALA A 353 -13.36 11.73 -78.45
N LEU A 354 -14.52 11.79 -79.11
CA LEU A 354 -15.74 12.39 -78.56
C LEU A 354 -16.30 11.58 -77.38
N ASP A 355 -16.33 10.25 -77.49
CA ASP A 355 -16.76 9.36 -76.41
C ASP A 355 -15.82 9.48 -75.19
N ALA A 356 -14.51 9.52 -75.42
CA ALA A 356 -13.53 9.75 -74.36
C ALA A 356 -13.68 11.14 -73.71
N ASN A 357 -14.07 12.17 -74.47
CA ASN A 357 -14.37 13.50 -73.93
C ASN A 357 -15.61 13.50 -73.03
N ILE A 358 -16.69 12.80 -73.45
CA ILE A 358 -17.90 12.64 -72.64
C ILE A 358 -17.55 11.94 -71.32
N THR A 359 -16.82 10.82 -71.38
CA THR A 359 -16.38 10.10 -70.17
C THR A 359 -15.48 10.95 -69.27
N TYR A 360 -14.58 11.75 -69.84
CA TYR A 360 -13.76 12.68 -69.06
C TYR A 360 -14.60 13.78 -68.39
N LYS A 361 -15.55 14.37 -69.11
CA LYS A 361 -16.45 15.40 -68.59
C LYS A 361 -17.32 14.86 -67.45
N GLU A 362 -17.86 13.66 -67.59
CA GLU A 362 -18.62 12.97 -66.53
C GLU A 362 -17.74 12.70 -65.31
N ALA A 363 -16.50 12.23 -65.51
CA ALA A 363 -15.56 12.00 -64.42
C ALA A 363 -15.19 13.30 -63.66
N VAL A 364 -15.13 14.44 -64.34
CA VAL A 364 -14.92 15.76 -63.69
C VAL A 364 -16.15 16.17 -62.86
N TYR A 365 -17.36 15.98 -63.39
CA TYR A 365 -18.59 16.27 -62.66
C TYR A 365 -18.73 15.40 -61.39
N ASP A 366 -18.45 14.10 -61.51
CA ASP A 366 -18.50 13.16 -60.40
C ASP A 366 -17.44 13.43 -59.33
N LEU A 367 -16.27 13.94 -59.74
CA LEU A 367 -15.21 14.37 -58.84
C LEU A 367 -15.61 15.64 -58.09
N ASP A 368 -16.15 16.66 -58.77
CA ASP A 368 -16.53 17.91 -58.09
C ASP A 368 -17.66 17.69 -57.08
N LYS A 369 -18.66 16.86 -57.42
CA LYS A 369 -19.70 16.43 -56.47
C LYS A 369 -19.10 15.69 -55.26
N CYS A 370 -18.06 14.88 -55.48
CA CYS A 370 -17.35 14.21 -54.39
C CYS A 370 -16.53 15.19 -53.55
N ARG A 371 -15.91 16.19 -54.18
CA ARG A 371 -15.10 17.23 -53.53
C ARG A 371 -15.94 18.10 -52.62
N THR A 372 -17.08 18.61 -53.07
CA THR A 372 -17.96 19.44 -52.24
C THR A 372 -18.50 18.65 -51.06
N LEU A 373 -18.92 17.40 -51.28
CA LEU A 373 -19.37 16.53 -50.19
C LEU A 373 -18.23 16.23 -49.19
N LEU A 374 -17.00 16.02 -49.65
CA LEU A 374 -15.84 15.85 -48.79
C LEU A 374 -15.59 17.12 -47.96
N GLU A 375 -15.62 18.29 -48.59
CA GLU A 375 -15.40 19.59 -47.92
C GLU A 375 -16.47 19.85 -46.85
N GLU A 376 -17.74 19.57 -47.15
CA GLU A 376 -18.86 19.64 -46.18
C GLU A 376 -18.59 18.73 -44.97
N ASN A 377 -18.27 17.45 -45.21
CA ASN A 377 -17.97 16.49 -44.14
C ASN A 377 -16.74 16.90 -43.32
N ILE A 378 -15.70 17.43 -43.95
CA ILE A 378 -14.51 17.94 -43.26
C ILE A 378 -14.91 19.08 -42.32
N VAL A 379 -15.67 20.06 -42.79
CA VAL A 379 -16.10 21.20 -41.95
C VAL A 379 -16.90 20.72 -40.74
N ASP A 380 -17.91 19.87 -40.95
CA ASP A 380 -18.79 19.37 -39.89
C ASP A 380 -18.00 18.58 -38.83
N HIS A 381 -17.15 17.66 -39.27
CA HIS A 381 -16.34 16.86 -38.36
C HIS A 381 -15.26 17.69 -37.64
N LEU A 382 -14.65 18.68 -38.29
CA LEU A 382 -13.67 19.55 -37.63
C LEU A 382 -14.31 20.41 -36.53
N GLN A 383 -15.53 20.92 -36.76
CA GLN A 383 -16.29 21.63 -35.72
C GLN A 383 -16.64 20.71 -34.55
N PHE A 384 -17.09 19.48 -34.85
CA PHE A 384 -17.36 18.47 -33.84
C PHE A 384 -16.10 18.11 -33.02
N LEU A 385 -14.96 17.92 -33.67
CA LEU A 385 -13.68 17.61 -33.02
C LEU A 385 -13.21 18.77 -32.13
N GLN A 386 -13.37 20.02 -32.56
CA GLN A 386 -13.06 21.19 -31.74
C GLN A 386 -13.92 21.23 -30.47
N LYS A 387 -15.21 20.91 -30.59
CA LYS A 387 -16.11 20.79 -29.44
C LYS A 387 -15.66 19.66 -28.51
N CYS A 388 -15.33 18.49 -29.05
CA CYS A 388 -14.83 17.36 -28.26
C CYS A 388 -13.56 17.71 -27.46
N GLU A 389 -12.63 18.44 -28.07
CA GLU A 389 -11.39 18.86 -27.41
C GLU A 389 -11.65 19.91 -26.32
N THR A 390 -12.56 20.85 -26.58
CA THR A 390 -12.99 21.84 -25.58
C THR A 390 -13.61 21.16 -24.35
N GLU A 391 -14.49 20.18 -24.57
CA GLU A 391 -15.11 19.39 -23.50
C GLU A 391 -14.07 18.61 -22.70
N ARG A 392 -13.06 18.01 -23.36
CA ARG A 392 -11.96 17.28 -22.70
C ARG A 392 -11.19 18.18 -21.74
N VAL A 393 -10.74 19.33 -22.22
CA VAL A 393 -9.95 20.29 -21.43
C VAL A 393 -10.78 20.84 -20.26
N GLN A 394 -12.07 21.15 -20.49
CA GLN A 394 -12.95 21.59 -19.41
C GLN A 394 -13.18 20.51 -18.36
N PHE A 395 -13.29 19.24 -18.79
CA PHE A 395 -13.42 18.11 -17.87
C PHE A 395 -12.19 17.99 -16.95
N PHE A 396 -10.99 18.19 -17.48
CA PHE A 396 -9.77 18.21 -16.67
C PHE A 396 -9.75 19.35 -15.67
N LYS A 397 -10.13 20.55 -16.08
CA LYS A 397 -10.24 21.68 -15.17
C LYS A 397 -11.16 21.34 -13.97
N ASN A 398 -12.29 20.69 -14.24
CA ASN A 398 -13.20 20.25 -13.18
C ASN A 398 -12.58 19.15 -12.32
N THR A 399 -11.88 18.18 -12.94
CA THR A 399 -11.18 17.10 -12.23
C THR A 399 -10.16 17.64 -11.21
N PHE A 400 -9.36 18.65 -11.59
CA PHE A 400 -8.43 19.29 -10.67
C PHE A 400 -9.13 20.00 -9.51
N MET A 401 -10.29 20.61 -9.77
CA MET A 401 -11.11 21.24 -8.73
C MET A 401 -11.69 20.21 -7.75
N ASP A 402 -12.16 19.07 -8.26
CA ASP A 402 -12.70 17.97 -7.44
C ASP A 402 -11.59 17.39 -6.54
N MET A 403 -10.39 17.16 -7.08
CA MET A 403 -9.24 16.73 -6.29
C MET A 403 -8.87 17.73 -5.19
N SER A 404 -8.82 19.02 -5.52
CA SER A 404 -8.56 20.09 -4.55
C SER A 404 -9.58 20.09 -3.41
N THR A 405 -10.85 19.88 -3.74
CA THR A 405 -11.94 19.81 -2.76
C THR A 405 -11.79 18.61 -1.83
N ILE A 406 -11.47 17.42 -2.38
CA ILE A 406 -11.23 16.21 -1.58
C ILE A 406 -10.09 16.43 -0.59
N ILE A 407 -8.96 16.97 -1.05
CA ILE A 407 -7.78 17.23 -0.20
C ILE A 407 -8.10 18.30 0.86
N SER A 408 -8.78 19.38 0.47
CA SER A 408 -9.11 20.48 1.38
C SER A 408 -10.02 20.05 2.53
N ASN A 409 -10.94 19.11 2.28
CA ASN A 409 -11.83 18.58 3.31
C ASN A 409 -11.11 17.76 4.40
N PHE A 410 -9.89 17.28 4.12
CA PHE A 410 -9.08 16.50 5.07
C PHE A 410 -8.21 17.36 5.98
N LEU A 411 -7.76 18.53 5.51
CA LEU A 411 -6.82 19.40 6.24
C LEU A 411 -7.28 19.77 7.67
N PRO A 412 -8.55 20.10 7.94
CA PRO A 412 -9.00 20.42 9.29
C PRO A 412 -8.79 19.28 10.28
N SER A 413 -8.92 18.02 9.84
CA SER A 413 -8.72 16.89 10.73
C SER A 413 -7.25 16.63 11.04
N MET A 414 -6.34 16.89 10.09
CA MET A 414 -4.90 16.81 10.37
C MET A 414 -4.47 17.86 11.39
N LYS A 415 -5.07 19.05 11.32
CA LYS A 415 -4.86 20.09 12.33
C LYS A 415 -5.39 19.64 13.70
N LEU A 416 -6.60 19.08 13.74
CA LEU A 416 -7.20 18.59 14.97
C LEU A 416 -6.32 17.53 15.67
N LEU A 417 -5.78 16.58 14.91
CA LEU A 417 -4.83 15.57 15.41
C LEU A 417 -3.63 16.23 16.11
N ALA A 418 -3.01 17.21 15.46
CA ALA A 418 -1.86 17.92 16.02
C ALA A 418 -2.22 18.67 17.32
N ASP A 419 -3.38 19.32 17.34
CA ASP A 419 -3.87 20.05 18.52
C ASP A 419 -4.19 19.07 19.68
N GLN A 420 -4.75 17.89 19.39
CA GLN A 420 -5.07 16.87 20.41
C GLN A 420 -3.82 16.23 21.03
N ILE A 421 -2.72 16.07 20.28
CA ILE A 421 -1.46 15.56 20.83
C ILE A 421 -0.96 16.44 21.99
N ILE A 422 -1.13 17.75 21.87
CA ILE A 422 -0.77 18.71 22.93
C ILE A 422 -1.66 18.49 24.15
N VAL A 423 -2.97 18.33 23.95
CA VAL A 423 -3.92 18.02 25.05
C VAL A 423 -3.55 16.72 25.76
N TYR A 424 -3.18 15.67 25.03
CA TYR A 424 -2.74 14.41 25.65
C TYR A 424 -1.47 14.60 26.49
N GLN A 425 -0.54 15.45 26.04
CA GLN A 425 0.64 15.80 26.82
C GLN A 425 0.28 16.56 28.11
N GLU A 426 -0.71 17.45 28.09
CA GLU A 426 -1.18 18.19 29.28
C GLU A 426 -1.89 17.28 30.31
N ILE A 427 -2.58 16.24 29.84
CA ILE A 427 -3.29 15.28 30.70
C ILE A 427 -2.32 14.41 31.51
N ILE A 428 -1.09 14.19 31.05
CA ILE A 428 -0.09 13.37 31.75
C ILE A 428 0.35 14.07 33.04
N GLN A 429 0.11 13.40 34.17
CA GLN A 429 0.41 13.90 35.51
C GLN A 429 1.29 12.87 36.25
N PRO A 430 2.63 13.02 36.20
CA PRO A 430 3.55 12.03 36.78
C PRO A 430 3.32 11.74 38.26
N GLU A 431 3.01 12.79 39.04
CA GLU A 431 2.77 12.67 40.47
C GLU A 431 1.50 11.88 40.81
N SER A 432 0.43 12.00 40.01
CA SER A 432 -0.76 11.18 40.24
C SER A 432 -0.54 9.73 39.84
N ASP A 433 0.24 9.47 38.80
CA ASP A 433 0.55 8.11 38.35
C ASP A 433 1.42 7.39 39.40
N ILE A 434 2.42 8.07 39.98
CA ILE A 434 3.21 7.53 41.09
C ILE A 434 2.32 7.26 42.31
N ARG A 435 1.41 8.19 42.65
CA ARG A 435 0.46 7.97 43.75
C ARG A 435 -0.42 6.76 43.50
N TYR A 436 -0.97 6.61 42.30
CA TYR A 436 -1.77 5.44 41.92
C TYR A 436 -0.97 4.14 42.09
N ILE A 437 0.29 4.11 41.64
CA ILE A 437 1.18 2.94 41.84
C ILE A 437 1.38 2.67 43.34
N LEU A 438 1.65 3.70 44.14
CA LEU A 438 1.82 3.54 45.59
C LEU A 438 0.53 3.03 46.25
N GLU A 439 -0.64 3.58 45.88
CA GLU A 439 -1.94 3.18 46.45
C GLU A 439 -2.35 1.76 46.06
N SER A 440 -2.05 1.34 44.83
CA SER A 440 -2.41 0.01 44.32
C SER A 440 -1.42 -1.08 44.69
N SER A 441 -0.12 -0.76 44.79
CA SER A 441 0.95 -1.77 44.82
C SER A 441 1.97 -1.62 45.96
N ALA A 442 1.85 -0.63 46.85
CA ALA A 442 2.80 -0.51 47.96
C ALA A 442 2.66 -1.65 48.97
N THR A 443 3.80 -2.29 49.29
CA THR A 443 3.87 -3.42 50.23
C THR A 443 4.14 -3.01 51.67
N GLY A 444 4.61 -1.78 51.90
CA GLY A 444 4.91 -1.26 53.23
C GLY A 444 5.98 -0.17 53.25
N PRO A 445 6.08 0.61 54.34
CA PRO A 445 7.14 1.58 54.54
C PRO A 445 8.45 0.88 54.93
N PHE A 446 9.56 1.59 54.78
CA PHE A 446 10.88 1.11 55.22
C PHE A 446 10.93 0.93 56.74
N LEU A 447 10.91 -0.33 57.19
CA LEU A 447 10.99 -0.76 58.59
C LEU A 447 12.06 -1.86 58.72
N PRO A 448 13.33 -1.51 58.94
CA PRO A 448 14.42 -2.48 59.04
C PRO A 448 14.29 -3.36 60.28
N HIS A 449 14.49 -4.66 60.11
CA HIS A 449 14.62 -5.62 61.20
C HIS A 449 16.10 -5.93 61.42
N VAL A 450 16.54 -5.91 62.68
CA VAL A 450 17.93 -6.16 63.06
C VAL A 450 18.00 -7.38 63.93
N GLU A 451 18.74 -8.38 63.47
CA GLU A 451 19.07 -9.54 64.28
C GLU A 451 20.04 -9.12 65.39
N VAL A 452 19.72 -9.52 66.62
CA VAL A 452 20.56 -9.26 67.79
C VAL A 452 21.37 -10.51 68.09
N TYR A 453 22.65 -10.33 68.43
CA TYR A 453 23.46 -11.45 68.91
C TYR A 453 22.87 -12.01 70.22
N GLU A 454 22.42 -13.26 70.18
CA GLU A 454 21.91 -13.98 71.35
C GLU A 454 23.04 -14.82 71.96
N ASP A 455 23.65 -14.32 73.04
CA ASP A 455 24.52 -15.14 73.86
C ASP A 455 23.68 -16.07 74.75
N TYR A 456 24.05 -17.35 74.82
CA TYR A 456 23.40 -18.34 75.68
C TYR A 456 23.40 -17.93 77.16
N TYR A 457 24.41 -17.15 77.59
CA TYR A 457 24.54 -16.59 78.94
C TYR A 457 24.03 -15.14 79.07
N ASN A 458 23.38 -14.61 78.03
CA ASN A 458 22.81 -13.25 77.98
C ASN A 458 23.84 -12.10 78.13
N ASP A 459 25.10 -12.30 77.75
CA ASP A 459 26.14 -11.27 77.79
C ASP A 459 26.19 -10.40 76.51
N ILE A 460 25.11 -9.66 76.25
CA ILE A 460 25.06 -8.72 75.12
C ILE A 460 25.69 -7.39 75.53
N LYS A 461 26.99 -7.22 75.25
CA LYS A 461 27.72 -5.99 75.62
C LYS A 461 27.89 -5.00 74.48
N ASP A 462 28.14 -5.50 73.27
CA ASP A 462 28.78 -4.68 72.24
C ASP A 462 27.82 -4.06 71.22
N GLN A 463 26.61 -4.62 71.02
CA GLN A 463 25.63 -4.12 70.05
C GLN A 463 24.80 -2.95 70.64
N VAL A 464 24.39 -1.99 69.82
CA VAL A 464 23.55 -0.83 70.25
C VAL A 464 22.22 -0.80 69.50
N PHE A 465 22.23 -1.13 68.21
CA PHE A 465 21.05 -1.13 67.36
C PHE A 465 20.36 -2.50 67.36
N GLY A 466 19.03 -2.53 67.28
CA GLY A 466 18.23 -3.78 67.38
C GLY A 466 17.87 -4.21 68.81
N ILE A 467 18.51 -3.64 69.82
CA ILE A 467 18.31 -4.02 71.23
C ILE A 467 17.13 -3.27 71.84
N ASP A 468 16.38 -3.95 72.71
CA ASP A 468 15.28 -3.35 73.46
C ASP A 468 15.74 -2.17 74.34
N LEU A 469 14.91 -1.12 74.40
CA LEU A 469 15.21 0.11 75.14
C LEU A 469 15.46 -0.16 76.63
N GLU A 470 14.77 -1.11 77.24
CA GLU A 470 14.91 -1.43 78.67
C GLU A 470 16.30 -1.99 78.97
N PHE A 471 16.79 -2.89 78.11
CA PHE A 471 18.12 -3.46 78.22
C PHE A 471 19.20 -2.39 78.05
N LEU A 472 19.10 -1.55 77.01
CA LEU A 472 20.06 -0.47 76.76
C LEU A 472 20.15 0.49 77.95
N CYS A 473 19.02 0.91 78.50
CA CYS A 473 18.98 1.80 79.67
C CYS A 473 19.56 1.16 80.93
N HIS A 474 19.31 -0.14 81.14
CA HIS A 474 19.89 -0.87 82.27
C HIS A 474 21.41 -0.97 82.16
N ARG A 475 21.93 -1.38 80.97
CA ARG A 475 23.36 -1.44 80.66
C ARG A 475 24.03 -0.09 80.86
N ASP A 476 23.43 0.97 80.32
CA ASP A 476 23.94 2.33 80.35
C ASP A 476 23.81 3.00 81.74
N LYS A 477 23.08 2.37 82.68
CA LYS A 477 22.70 2.91 84.00
C LYS A 477 22.03 4.29 83.90
N LYS A 478 21.27 4.51 82.82
CA LYS A 478 20.56 5.76 82.52
C LYS A 478 19.10 5.47 82.17
N ARG A 479 18.25 6.49 82.27
CA ARG A 479 16.82 6.36 81.90
C ARG A 479 16.55 6.54 80.40
N VAL A 480 17.53 7.07 79.67
CA VAL A 480 17.53 7.29 78.23
C VAL A 480 18.83 6.71 77.70
N PRO A 481 18.83 5.95 76.58
CA PRO A 481 20.05 5.38 76.04
C PRO A 481 21.13 6.44 75.75
N ILE A 482 22.41 6.07 75.95
CA ILE A 482 23.55 6.97 75.72
C ILE A 482 23.59 7.43 74.26
N VAL A 483 23.28 6.55 73.31
CA VAL A 483 23.22 6.90 71.88
C VAL A 483 22.24 8.04 71.60
N VAL A 484 21.03 7.96 72.14
CA VAL A 484 19.99 9.00 71.98
C VAL A 484 20.44 10.30 72.66
N SER A 485 20.84 10.24 73.93
CA SER A 485 21.24 11.45 74.68
C SER A 485 22.47 12.15 74.08
N THR A 486 23.43 11.40 73.54
CA THR A 486 24.63 11.95 72.90
C THR A 486 24.30 12.63 71.59
N ILE A 487 23.48 12.00 70.73
CA ILE A 487 23.03 12.60 69.47
C ILE A 487 22.22 13.87 69.73
N LEU A 488 21.25 13.84 70.64
CA LEU A 488 20.43 15.02 70.95
C LEU A 488 21.27 16.17 71.52
N SER A 489 22.23 15.86 72.41
CA SER A 489 23.14 16.87 72.96
C SER A 489 24.08 17.46 71.91
N PHE A 490 24.54 16.65 70.96
CA PHE A 490 25.35 17.12 69.83
C PHE A 490 24.53 18.07 68.93
N LEU A 491 23.30 17.69 68.57
CA LEU A 491 22.42 18.53 67.75
C LEU A 491 22.05 19.85 68.45
N ASP A 492 21.79 19.82 69.76
CA ASP A 492 21.53 21.03 70.56
C ASP A 492 22.69 22.03 70.54
N GLN A 493 23.94 21.53 70.57
CA GLN A 493 25.14 22.36 70.48
C GLN A 493 25.35 22.92 69.06
N LEU A 494 24.85 22.19 68.06
CA LEU A 494 25.00 22.55 66.65
C LEU A 494 23.96 23.56 66.17
N TYR A 495 22.71 23.55 66.69
CA TYR A 495 21.65 24.46 66.21
C TYR A 495 22.02 25.95 66.25
N PRO A 496 22.67 26.49 67.30
CA PRO A 496 23.07 27.89 67.33
C PRO A 496 24.10 28.27 66.26
N THR A 497 24.92 27.31 65.82
CA THR A 497 25.98 27.54 64.81
C THR A 497 25.44 27.60 63.38
N LEU A 498 24.20 27.16 63.15
CA LEU A 498 23.61 27.10 61.82
C LEU A 498 23.14 28.49 61.35
N PRO A 499 23.31 28.83 60.06
CA PRO A 499 23.12 30.19 59.55
C PRO A 499 21.66 30.62 59.39
N SER A 500 20.70 29.68 59.27
CA SER A 500 19.29 30.00 59.00
C SER A 500 18.33 28.99 59.63
N ASP A 501 17.16 29.46 60.04
CA ASP A 501 16.04 28.62 60.50
C ASP A 501 15.63 27.57 59.47
N LYS A 502 15.63 27.93 58.18
CA LYS A 502 15.31 26.98 57.09
C LYS A 502 16.30 25.82 57.07
N VAL A 503 17.58 26.07 57.34
CA VAL A 503 18.61 25.03 57.41
C VAL A 503 18.38 24.14 58.64
N ARG A 504 18.06 24.74 59.79
CA ARG A 504 17.73 24.01 61.03
C ARG A 504 16.53 23.08 60.83
N GLN A 505 15.46 23.57 60.22
CA GLN A 505 14.26 22.79 59.91
C GLN A 505 14.55 21.68 58.90
N LYS A 506 15.32 21.98 57.84
CA LYS A 506 15.68 21.02 56.78
C LYS A 506 16.46 19.80 57.31
N LEU A 507 17.22 19.94 58.41
CA LEU A 507 17.95 18.82 59.02
C LEU A 507 17.07 17.61 59.35
N TRP A 508 15.83 17.85 59.76
CA TRP A 508 14.91 16.79 60.15
C TRP A 508 13.94 16.37 59.05
N LEU A 509 13.82 17.13 57.97
CA LEU A 509 12.90 16.84 56.86
C LEU A 509 13.58 16.14 55.68
N VAL A 510 14.90 16.29 55.54
CA VAL A 510 15.64 15.66 54.44
C VAL A 510 16.01 14.22 54.80
N ASN A 511 15.77 13.31 53.87
CA ASN A 511 16.28 11.96 53.94
C ASN A 511 17.74 11.96 53.47
N SER A 512 18.65 11.56 54.36
CA SER A 512 20.07 11.40 54.03
C SER A 512 20.30 10.10 53.25
N PRO A 513 21.34 10.03 52.40
CA PRO A 513 21.72 8.78 51.74
C PRO A 513 21.92 7.65 52.77
N LEU A 514 21.21 6.53 52.57
CA LEU A 514 21.19 5.42 53.52
C LEU A 514 22.59 4.83 53.75
N SER A 515 23.45 4.84 52.72
CA SER A 515 24.84 4.39 52.81
C SER A 515 25.64 5.16 53.88
N SER A 516 25.57 6.49 53.89
CA SER A 516 26.26 7.32 54.89
C SER A 516 25.65 7.14 56.28
N VAL A 517 24.33 6.93 56.37
CA VAL A 517 23.66 6.60 57.64
C VAL A 517 24.13 5.25 58.18
N HIS A 518 24.28 4.24 57.32
CA HIS A 518 24.81 2.92 57.71
C HIS A 518 26.27 2.97 58.13
N GLN A 519 27.12 3.79 57.50
CA GLN A 519 28.50 4.00 57.96
C GLN A 519 28.57 4.57 59.37
N LEU A 520 27.75 5.59 59.67
CA LEU A 520 27.67 6.13 61.03
C LEU A 520 27.04 5.11 62.00
N ARG A 521 26.00 4.38 61.57
CA ARG A 521 25.41 3.30 62.35
C ARG A 521 26.45 2.26 62.73
N GLU A 522 27.27 1.80 61.79
CA GLU A 522 28.35 0.82 62.02
C GLU A 522 29.37 1.35 63.04
N ALA A 523 29.82 2.60 62.86
CA ALA A 523 30.74 3.25 63.79
C ALA A 523 30.16 3.40 65.21
N LEU A 524 28.83 3.53 65.34
CA LEU A 524 28.14 3.62 66.63
C LEU A 524 27.76 2.26 67.22
N ASN A 525 27.50 1.25 66.38
CA ASN A 525 26.88 -0.01 66.81
C ASN A 525 27.81 -0.86 67.67
N HIS A 526 29.12 -0.79 67.44
CA HIS A 526 30.15 -1.55 68.17
C HIS A 526 31.10 -0.65 68.97
N ALA A 527 30.77 0.63 69.13
CA ALA A 527 31.61 1.55 69.88
C ALA A 527 31.55 1.24 71.38
N PRO A 528 32.69 1.09 72.08
CA PRO A 528 32.71 0.84 73.52
C PRO A 528 32.14 2.02 74.33
N ASN A 529 32.20 3.24 73.78
CA ASN A 529 31.53 4.42 74.28
C ASN A 529 31.07 5.28 73.09
N VAL A 530 29.76 5.57 73.03
CA VAL A 530 29.23 6.53 72.03
C VAL A 530 29.70 7.94 72.41
N SER A 531 30.66 8.49 71.66
CA SER A 531 31.22 9.82 71.87
C SER A 531 30.81 10.81 70.77
N LYS A 532 30.90 12.12 71.07
CA LYS A 532 30.62 13.18 70.09
C LYS A 532 31.66 13.26 68.98
N ASP A 533 32.86 12.73 69.20
CA ASP A 533 33.97 12.79 68.23
C ASP A 533 33.69 11.95 66.97
N ILE A 534 32.93 10.86 67.12
CA ILE A 534 32.45 10.06 66.00
C ILE A 534 31.43 10.88 65.19
N LEU A 535 30.52 11.60 65.87
CA LEU A 535 29.45 12.37 65.21
C LEU A 535 29.96 13.54 64.39
N VAL A 536 31.05 14.20 64.82
CA VAL A 536 31.66 15.35 64.11
C VAL A 536 32.18 14.98 62.71
N GLN A 537 32.51 13.71 62.48
CA GLN A 537 33.03 13.23 61.19
C GLN A 537 31.94 13.13 60.10
N TYR A 538 30.67 13.20 60.48
CA TYR A 538 29.54 13.05 59.58
C TYR A 538 28.71 14.33 59.50
N SER A 539 27.97 14.49 58.40
CA SER A 539 27.06 15.63 58.26
C SER A 539 25.93 15.58 59.30
N PRO A 540 25.42 16.73 59.78
CA PRO A 540 24.34 16.74 60.77
C PRO A 540 23.06 16.05 60.30
N THR A 541 22.77 16.05 59.00
CA THR A 541 21.63 15.33 58.41
C THR A 541 21.83 13.81 58.49
N VAL A 542 23.06 13.31 58.37
CA VAL A 542 23.38 11.88 58.55
C VAL A 542 23.23 11.49 60.02
N VAL A 543 23.63 12.35 60.95
CA VAL A 543 23.44 12.13 62.40
C VAL A 543 21.95 12.05 62.77
N VAL A 544 21.11 12.94 62.23
CA VAL A 544 19.65 12.85 62.38
C VAL A 544 19.11 11.56 61.75
N GLY A 545 19.61 11.19 60.56
CA GLY A 545 19.27 9.93 59.89
C GLY A 545 19.60 8.70 60.74
N ALA A 546 20.76 8.67 61.39
CA ALA A 546 21.16 7.57 62.28
C ALA A 546 20.27 7.48 63.52
N LEU A 547 19.81 8.61 64.07
CA LEU A 547 18.83 8.61 65.15
C LEU A 547 17.46 8.08 64.69
N LYS A 548 16.98 8.49 63.51
CA LYS A 548 15.74 7.95 62.93
C LYS A 548 15.87 6.43 62.71
N LEU A 549 17.00 5.99 62.16
CA LEU A 549 17.29 4.58 61.93
C LEU A 549 17.33 3.79 63.24
N PHE A 550 17.98 4.33 64.28
CA PHE A 550 17.99 3.72 65.62
C PHE A 550 16.57 3.47 66.14
N LEU A 551 15.68 4.44 66.00
CA LEU A 551 14.29 4.31 66.43
C LEU A 551 13.50 3.30 65.58
N LEU A 552 13.78 3.22 64.29
CA LEU A 552 13.16 2.27 63.37
C LEU A 552 13.69 0.83 63.53
N GLU A 553 14.87 0.64 64.11
CA GLU A 553 15.46 -0.68 64.34
C GLU A 553 15.16 -1.25 65.73
N LEU A 554 14.48 -0.50 66.60
CA LEU A 554 14.04 -1.04 67.89
C LEU A 554 13.09 -2.24 67.68
N PRO A 555 13.11 -3.25 68.58
CA PRO A 555 12.22 -4.42 68.47
C PRO A 555 10.73 -4.04 68.57
N ASP A 556 10.40 -3.07 69.43
CA ASP A 556 9.09 -2.40 69.47
C ASP A 556 9.30 -0.88 69.48
N SER A 557 8.36 -0.11 68.93
CA SER A 557 8.51 1.35 68.87
C SER A 557 8.45 1.96 70.26
N ILE A 558 8.93 3.21 70.40
CA ILE A 558 8.90 3.93 71.69
C ILE A 558 7.49 3.90 72.29
N ILE A 559 6.48 4.11 71.43
CA ILE A 559 5.09 3.85 71.74
C ILE A 559 4.81 2.42 71.26
N PRO A 560 4.57 1.49 72.18
CA PRO A 560 4.38 0.08 71.83
C PRO A 560 3.26 -0.09 70.81
N SER A 561 3.41 -1.05 69.92
CA SER A 561 2.40 -1.37 68.91
C SER A 561 1.01 -1.68 69.50
N SER A 562 0.92 -2.17 70.74
CA SER A 562 -0.35 -2.34 71.48
C SER A 562 -1.08 -1.02 71.76
N ALA A 563 -0.35 0.09 71.85
CA ALA A 563 -0.92 1.43 72.05
C ALA A 563 -1.27 2.11 70.71
N PHE A 564 -0.78 1.60 69.57
CA PHE A 564 -1.06 2.14 68.24
C PHE A 564 -2.57 2.16 67.94
N GLU A 565 -3.26 1.04 68.15
CA GLU A 565 -4.71 0.94 67.93
C GLU A 565 -5.51 1.82 68.90
N LEU A 566 -5.03 1.99 70.13
CA LEU A 566 -5.66 2.89 71.10
C LEU A 566 -5.54 4.35 70.64
N VAL A 567 -4.37 4.76 70.14
CA VAL A 567 -4.18 6.08 69.52
C VAL A 567 -5.17 6.25 68.36
N ARG A 568 -5.23 5.28 67.44
CA ARG A 568 -6.15 5.31 66.30
C ARG A 568 -7.61 5.48 66.74
N SER A 569 -8.05 4.72 67.75
CA SER A 569 -9.39 4.81 68.32
C SER A 569 -9.69 6.18 68.95
N ILE A 570 -8.73 6.76 69.67
CA ILE A 570 -8.87 8.10 70.28
C ILE A 570 -9.09 9.16 69.18
N TYR A 571 -8.30 9.15 68.11
CA TYR A 571 -8.45 10.13 67.03
C TYR A 571 -9.69 9.89 66.16
N ALA A 572 -10.09 8.64 65.95
CA ALA A 572 -11.31 8.31 65.20
C ALA A 572 -12.57 8.79 65.94
N ASN A 573 -12.63 8.61 67.27
CA ASN A 573 -13.81 8.94 68.07
C ASN A 573 -13.82 10.36 68.63
N HIS A 574 -12.63 10.94 68.89
CA HIS A 574 -12.47 12.23 69.58
C HIS A 574 -11.53 13.19 68.84
N GLY A 575 -11.39 13.07 67.51
CA GLY A 575 -10.50 13.89 66.69
C GLY A 575 -10.84 15.39 66.64
N ASN A 576 -12.06 15.79 66.99
CA ASN A 576 -12.54 17.18 66.98
C ASN A 576 -12.50 17.86 68.36
N ASP A 577 -12.47 17.11 69.46
CA ASP A 577 -12.42 17.64 70.83
C ASP A 577 -10.97 17.57 71.35
N GLU A 578 -10.23 18.66 71.18
CA GLU A 578 -8.82 18.75 71.57
C GLU A 578 -8.61 18.51 73.07
N VAL A 579 -9.45 19.08 73.93
CA VAL A 579 -9.28 19.00 75.39
C VAL A 579 -9.50 17.58 75.88
N TYR A 580 -10.54 16.92 75.38
CA TYR A 580 -10.83 15.53 75.74
C TYR A 580 -9.78 14.58 75.15
N ARG A 581 -9.38 14.78 73.90
CA ARG A 581 -8.33 14.02 73.23
C ARG A 581 -7.01 14.07 73.99
N VAL A 582 -6.52 15.26 74.34
CA VAL A 582 -5.26 15.44 75.08
C VAL A 582 -5.30 14.74 76.44
N ARG A 583 -6.43 14.76 77.16
CA ARG A 583 -6.60 13.99 78.42
C ARG A 583 -6.54 12.48 78.21
N LEU A 584 -7.16 11.96 77.15
CA LEU A 584 -7.09 10.53 76.82
C LEU A 584 -5.67 10.11 76.45
N LEU A 585 -4.96 10.93 75.68
CA LEU A 585 -3.55 10.69 75.34
C LEU A 585 -2.66 10.73 76.59
N GLN A 586 -2.91 11.66 77.52
CA GLN A 586 -2.22 11.70 78.80
C GLN A 586 -2.42 10.40 79.60
N ASN A 587 -3.65 9.88 79.67
CA ASN A 587 -3.94 8.61 80.32
C ASN A 587 -3.19 7.44 79.65
N LEU A 588 -3.18 7.37 78.32
CA LEU A 588 -2.45 6.36 77.55
C LEU A 588 -0.93 6.44 77.83
N LEU A 589 -0.35 7.63 77.75
CA LEU A 589 1.08 7.85 77.95
C LEU A 589 1.52 7.56 79.39
N SER A 590 0.62 7.69 80.37
CA SER A 590 0.88 7.32 81.77
C SER A 590 1.07 5.82 82.01
N GLN A 591 0.57 4.98 81.08
CA GLN A 591 0.66 3.53 81.14
C GLN A 591 1.95 2.98 80.49
N LEU A 592 2.70 3.83 79.78
CA LEU A 592 3.97 3.46 79.16
C LEU A 592 5.03 3.11 80.20
N ARG A 593 5.96 2.21 79.82
CA ARG A 593 7.14 1.91 80.64
C ARG A 593 7.95 3.18 80.88
N ARG A 594 8.60 3.26 82.05
CA ARG A 594 9.36 4.46 82.47
C ARG A 594 10.48 4.82 81.51
N VAL A 595 11.12 3.81 80.91
CA VAL A 595 12.21 3.98 79.95
C VAL A 595 11.70 4.57 78.63
N ASN A 596 10.60 4.02 78.10
CA ASN A 596 9.91 4.53 76.91
C ASN A 596 9.45 5.98 77.12
N LEU A 597 8.80 6.29 78.25
CA LEU A 597 8.33 7.63 78.57
C LEU A 597 9.50 8.63 78.73
N ALA A 598 10.61 8.23 79.36
CA ALA A 598 11.79 9.08 79.51
C ALA A 598 12.46 9.37 78.17
N THR A 599 12.59 8.36 77.30
CA THR A 599 13.18 8.49 75.96
C THR A 599 12.29 9.33 75.05
N LEU A 600 10.97 9.10 75.06
CA LEU A 600 9.98 9.95 74.39
C LEU A 600 10.06 11.39 74.88
N SER A 601 10.12 11.59 76.20
CA SER A 601 10.21 12.93 76.78
C SER A 601 11.49 13.66 76.35
N ALA A 602 12.63 12.97 76.25
CA ALA A 602 13.88 13.57 75.78
C ALA A 602 13.78 14.01 74.31
N LEU A 603 13.22 13.15 73.45
CA LEU A 603 13.01 13.45 72.02
C LEU A 603 12.04 14.61 71.82
N ILE A 604 10.86 14.55 72.43
CA ILE A 604 9.83 15.60 72.29
C ILE A 604 10.33 16.93 72.87
N THR A 605 11.05 16.93 73.99
CA THR A 605 11.62 18.17 74.55
C THR A 605 12.69 18.77 73.63
N HIS A 606 13.50 17.93 72.97
CA HIS A 606 14.48 18.40 71.98
C HIS A 606 13.80 18.97 70.73
N LEU A 607 12.83 18.26 70.16
CA LEU A 607 12.11 18.70 68.96
C LEU A 607 11.27 19.96 69.25
N HIS A 608 10.63 20.06 70.42
CA HIS A 608 9.92 21.28 70.81
C HIS A 608 10.90 22.47 70.95
N ARG A 609 12.11 22.26 71.48
CA ARG A 609 13.13 23.32 71.50
C ARG A 609 13.51 23.75 70.09
N LEU A 610 13.74 22.82 69.17
CA LEU A 610 13.99 23.13 67.77
C LEU A 610 12.84 23.96 67.15
N ILE A 611 11.58 23.54 67.36
CA ILE A 611 10.39 24.27 66.89
C ILE A 611 10.39 25.70 67.45
N SER A 612 10.66 25.86 68.75
CA SER A 612 10.71 27.18 69.41
C SER A 612 11.87 28.07 68.97
N LEU A 613 12.98 27.48 68.49
CA LEU A 613 14.15 28.18 67.97
C LEU A 613 13.99 28.62 66.51
N THR A 614 12.96 28.13 65.81
CA THR A 614 12.72 28.44 64.40
C THR A 614 11.45 29.27 64.21
N THR A 615 11.43 30.08 63.16
CA THR A 615 10.26 30.88 62.78
C THR A 615 9.03 29.98 62.53
N LYS A 616 7.85 30.41 63.02
CA LYS A 616 6.56 29.69 62.88
C LYS A 616 5.94 29.74 61.48
N GLU A 617 6.72 30.10 60.46
CA GLU A 617 6.22 30.20 59.08
C GLU A 617 6.19 28.82 58.42
N GLY A 618 4.99 28.34 58.07
CA GLY A 618 4.77 27.13 57.27
C GLY A 618 4.38 25.86 58.05
N ASN A 619 4.05 24.80 57.29
CA ASN A 619 3.59 23.49 57.80
C ASN A 619 4.74 22.63 58.40
N PHE A 620 5.72 23.26 59.05
CA PHE A 620 6.93 22.57 59.54
C PHE A 620 6.60 21.48 60.56
N VAL A 621 5.73 21.77 61.54
CA VAL A 621 5.35 20.81 62.59
C VAL A 621 4.65 19.59 61.99
N SER A 622 3.69 19.80 61.08
CA SER A 622 2.98 18.71 60.41
C SER A 622 3.91 17.88 59.50
N ASN A 623 4.84 18.51 58.78
CA ASN A 623 5.85 17.82 57.96
C ASN A 623 6.83 17.00 58.83
N LEU A 624 7.25 17.56 59.97
CA LEU A 624 8.10 16.88 60.94
C LEU A 624 7.37 15.68 61.55
N ALA A 625 6.10 15.85 61.91
CA ALA A 625 5.25 14.80 62.42
C ALA A 625 5.05 13.67 61.40
N ASN A 626 4.81 14.00 60.13
CA ASN A 626 4.73 13.02 59.04
C ASN A 626 6.05 12.25 58.84
N SER A 627 7.21 12.91 58.97
CA SER A 627 8.51 12.24 58.80
C SER A 627 8.86 11.29 59.95
N LEU A 628 8.40 11.58 61.17
CA LEU A 628 8.82 10.88 62.39
C LEU A 628 7.75 9.96 62.99
N CYS A 629 6.51 9.98 62.49
CA CYS A 629 5.42 9.20 63.07
C CYS A 629 5.76 7.70 63.15
N MET A 630 6.32 7.13 62.08
CA MET A 630 6.74 5.73 62.03
C MET A 630 8.00 5.43 62.87
N CYS A 631 8.80 6.44 63.23
CA CYS A 631 9.91 6.24 64.18
C CYS A 631 9.39 6.10 65.62
N ILE A 632 8.22 6.68 65.93
CA ILE A 632 7.71 6.80 67.30
C ILE A 632 6.59 5.80 67.58
N SER A 633 5.71 5.54 66.61
CA SER A 633 4.52 4.71 66.75
C SER A 633 4.31 3.89 65.47
N ARG A 634 4.54 2.58 65.55
CA ARG A 634 4.43 1.65 64.40
C ARG A 634 3.23 0.71 64.53
N PRO A 635 2.55 0.40 63.41
CA PRO A 635 1.54 -0.65 63.37
C PRO A 635 2.19 -2.04 63.46
N ILE A 636 1.43 -3.04 63.90
CA ILE A 636 1.88 -4.44 63.95
C ILE A 636 1.96 -5.05 62.53
N PHE A 637 0.99 -4.73 61.69
CA PHE A 637 0.90 -5.21 60.31
C PHE A 637 0.63 -4.05 59.36
N TRP A 638 1.21 -4.08 58.17
CA TRP A 638 0.88 -3.13 57.11
C TRP A 638 -0.40 -3.57 56.38
N SER A 639 -1.33 -2.65 56.15
CA SER A 639 -2.55 -2.88 55.38
C SER A 639 -2.96 -1.62 54.64
N LEU A 640 -3.80 -1.74 53.60
CA LEU A 640 -4.32 -0.61 52.83
C LEU A 640 -5.03 0.43 53.72
N SER A 641 -5.71 -0.02 54.77
CA SER A 641 -6.37 0.86 55.74
C SER A 641 -5.38 1.72 56.54
N ILE A 642 -4.16 1.20 56.78
CA ILE A 642 -3.09 1.88 57.51
C ILE A 642 -2.30 2.80 56.58
N GLN A 643 -2.18 2.45 55.30
CA GLN A 643 -1.51 3.27 54.30
C GLN A 643 -2.11 4.68 54.17
N HIS A 644 -3.43 4.81 54.26
CA HIS A 644 -4.12 6.09 54.23
C HIS A 644 -4.36 6.70 55.62
N ASP A 645 -3.85 6.08 56.68
CA ASP A 645 -4.11 6.51 58.05
C ASP A 645 -3.25 7.73 58.45
N LYS A 646 -3.92 8.86 58.71
CA LYS A 646 -3.28 10.10 59.17
C LYS A 646 -3.16 10.20 60.69
N HIS A 647 -3.79 9.31 61.47
CA HIS A 647 -3.80 9.37 62.93
C HIS A 647 -2.40 9.33 63.56
N PRO A 648 -1.43 8.50 63.11
CA PRO A 648 -0.07 8.51 63.68
C PRO A 648 0.64 9.85 63.52
N SER A 649 0.43 10.53 62.38
CA SER A 649 1.00 11.86 62.13
C SER A 649 0.34 12.93 63.01
N ARG A 650 -1.00 12.95 63.11
CA ARG A 650 -1.74 13.88 63.98
C ARG A 650 -1.38 13.68 65.45
N PHE A 651 -1.16 12.43 65.84
CA PHE A 651 -0.70 12.10 67.18
C PHE A 651 0.66 12.69 67.50
N LEU A 652 1.61 12.57 66.59
CA LEU A 652 2.91 13.18 66.77
C LEU A 652 2.84 14.71 66.72
N GLU A 653 1.96 15.28 65.91
CA GLU A 653 1.71 16.73 65.87
C GLU A 653 1.19 17.28 67.21
N ASP A 654 0.22 16.60 67.83
CA ASP A 654 -0.28 16.95 69.17
C ASP A 654 0.82 16.78 70.24
N LEU A 655 1.66 15.74 70.13
CA LEU A 655 2.81 15.54 71.02
C LEU A 655 3.87 16.63 70.86
N LEU A 656 4.11 17.13 69.65
CA LEU A 656 5.07 18.21 69.42
C LEU A 656 4.52 19.57 69.88
N THR A 657 3.20 19.76 69.81
CA THR A 657 2.53 21.02 70.16
C THR A 657 2.28 21.14 71.67
N HIS A 658 1.76 20.08 72.30
CA HIS A 658 1.39 20.05 73.72
C HIS A 658 2.37 19.23 74.58
N GLY A 659 3.47 18.75 74.01
CA GLY A 659 4.42 17.85 74.66
C GLY A 659 4.93 18.31 76.02
N PRO A 660 5.47 19.54 76.17
CA PRO A 660 6.02 19.99 77.44
C PRO A 660 4.98 20.02 78.58
N THR A 661 3.76 20.51 78.30
CA THR A 661 2.68 20.58 79.29
C THR A 661 2.18 19.18 79.65
N LEU A 662 1.93 18.33 78.65
CA LEU A 662 1.47 16.96 78.84
C LEU A 662 2.49 16.12 79.64
N LEU A 663 3.77 16.24 79.31
CA LEU A 663 4.84 15.49 79.97
C LEU A 663 5.13 15.99 81.39
N ASP A 664 5.03 17.30 81.65
CA ASP A 664 5.20 17.86 83.00
C ASP A 664 4.07 17.46 83.94
N GLU A 665 2.82 17.43 83.47
CA GLU A 665 1.69 16.93 84.25
C GLU A 665 1.81 15.43 84.55
N LEU A 666 2.27 14.63 83.59
CA LEU A 666 2.57 13.21 83.81
C LEU A 666 3.65 13.00 84.87
N ARG A 667 4.71 13.82 84.89
CA ARG A 667 5.72 13.78 85.95
C ARG A 667 5.10 14.08 87.31
N LYS A 668 4.26 15.11 87.42
CA LYS A 668 3.56 15.48 88.67
C LYS A 668 2.64 14.35 89.15
N LEU A 669 1.85 13.73 88.27
CA LEU A 669 0.98 12.60 88.59
C LEU A 669 1.78 11.35 89.04
N SER A 670 2.91 11.07 88.37
CA SER A 670 3.81 9.96 88.74
C SER A 670 4.54 10.19 90.08
N ALA A 671 4.73 11.45 90.48
CA ALA A 671 5.32 11.84 91.76
C ALA A 671 4.27 11.78 92.88
N ALA A 672 3.03 12.21 92.61
CA ALA A 672 1.90 12.11 93.54
C ALA A 672 1.53 10.65 93.86
N LYS A 673 1.50 9.77 92.85
CA LYS A 673 1.27 8.32 93.04
C LYS A 673 2.34 7.67 93.92
N ARG A 674 3.59 8.14 93.84
CA ARG A 674 4.70 7.68 94.71
C ARG A 674 4.63 8.20 96.14
N ALA A 675 4.02 9.36 96.37
CA ALA A 675 3.77 9.90 97.71
C ALA A 675 2.62 9.14 98.41
N SER A 676 1.61 8.71 97.64
CA SER A 676 0.48 7.89 98.14
C SER A 676 0.88 6.47 98.54
N ASP A 677 1.82 5.83 97.82
CA ASP A 677 2.31 4.47 98.13
C ASP A 677 3.27 4.43 99.35
N ARG A 678 3.63 5.58 99.92
CA ARG A 678 4.53 5.72 101.08
C ARG A 678 3.84 6.31 102.31
N GLY A 679 2.59 5.90 102.59
CA GLY A 679 1.89 6.16 103.86
C GLY A 679 2.30 5.17 104.97
N PRO A 680 2.28 5.56 106.26
CA PRO A 680 3.10 4.94 107.30
C PRO A 680 2.58 3.59 107.82
N SER A 681 3.53 2.68 108.04
CA SER A 681 3.34 1.41 108.76
C SER A 681 3.05 1.68 110.24
N THR A 682 1.87 1.31 110.74
CA THR A 682 1.62 1.06 112.17
C THR A 682 1.31 -0.40 112.40
N LEU A 683 2.17 -1.04 113.18
CA LEU A 683 2.00 -2.38 113.72
C LEU A 683 0.99 -2.37 114.88
N ILE A 684 0.30 -3.51 115.05
CA ILE A 684 -0.18 -4.14 116.30
C ILE A 684 -1.71 -4.43 116.38
N ALA A 685 -1.95 -5.74 116.58
CA ALA A 685 -3.01 -6.45 117.32
C ALA A 685 -4.39 -6.76 116.69
N ASN A 686 -4.48 -8.00 116.23
CA ASN A 686 -5.54 -9.00 116.47
C ASN A 686 -6.74 -8.62 117.37
N GLU A 687 -7.95 -8.90 116.85
CA GLU A 687 -8.97 -9.63 117.62
C GLU A 687 -9.95 -10.40 116.71
N LYS A 688 -10.54 -11.46 117.29
CA LYS A 688 -11.14 -12.65 116.67
C LYS A 688 -12.68 -12.56 116.50
N GLN A 689 -13.17 -13.16 115.40
CA GLN A 689 -14.44 -13.93 115.24
C GLN A 689 -15.81 -13.17 115.20
N PRO A 690 -16.94 -13.77 114.75
CA PRO A 690 -17.14 -14.51 113.48
C PRO A 690 -18.50 -14.27 112.76
N SER A 691 -18.57 -14.77 111.52
CA SER A 691 -19.72 -15.36 110.79
C SER A 691 -21.10 -14.69 110.78
N SER A 692 -21.59 -14.34 109.58
CA SER A 692 -22.81 -14.97 109.05
C SER A 692 -22.87 -14.91 107.51
N ARG A 693 -23.24 -16.05 106.93
CA ARG A 693 -23.42 -16.33 105.50
C ARG A 693 -24.66 -15.61 104.97
N LYS A 694 -24.61 -15.06 103.74
CA LYS A 694 -25.55 -15.38 102.64
C LYS A 694 -24.86 -15.15 101.29
N ALA A 695 -25.14 -16.06 100.37
CA ALA A 695 -24.51 -16.21 99.07
C ALA A 695 -25.29 -15.51 97.95
N SER A 696 -24.57 -15.03 96.93
CA SER A 696 -24.98 -15.17 95.52
C SER A 696 -23.82 -14.83 94.57
N VAL A 697 -23.29 -15.88 93.93
CA VAL A 697 -22.85 -16.01 92.52
C VAL A 697 -21.94 -14.93 91.91
N SER A 698 -20.68 -15.31 91.65
CA SER A 698 -19.89 -14.83 90.51
C SER A 698 -19.06 -15.99 89.93
N SER A 699 -19.19 -16.20 88.61
CA SER A 699 -18.38 -17.07 87.75
C SER A 699 -17.07 -16.34 87.43
N SER A 700 -15.95 -16.79 87.97
CA SER A 700 -15.00 -17.77 87.41
C SER A 700 -14.01 -17.18 86.40
N ALA A 701 -12.87 -16.73 86.93
CA ALA A 701 -11.59 -16.70 86.24
C ALA A 701 -10.57 -17.43 87.11
N SER A 702 -9.91 -18.45 86.57
CA SER A 702 -8.57 -18.89 87.00
C SER A 702 -8.00 -19.88 85.97
N ALA A 703 -6.84 -19.54 85.41
CA ALA A 703 -5.82 -20.53 85.06
C ALA A 703 -5.36 -21.26 86.36
N PRO A 704 -4.62 -22.38 86.35
CA PRO A 704 -3.17 -22.28 86.11
C PRO A 704 -2.38 -23.56 85.66
N THR A 705 -1.11 -23.31 85.32
CA THR A 705 0.13 -24.10 85.62
C THR A 705 0.66 -25.25 84.73
N SER A 706 1.98 -25.09 84.49
CA SER A 706 3.11 -26.03 84.50
C SER A 706 3.50 -26.86 83.26
N ALA A 707 4.78 -26.70 82.90
CA ALA A 707 5.60 -27.32 81.84
C ALA A 707 5.90 -28.83 82.11
N PRO A 708 6.58 -29.65 81.25
CA PRO A 708 7.87 -29.37 80.59
C PRO A 708 8.17 -30.03 79.19
N TYR A 709 9.27 -29.57 78.58
CA TYR A 709 10.21 -30.22 77.62
C TYR A 709 9.83 -31.53 76.90
N ALA A 710 9.92 -31.51 75.56
CA ALA A 710 10.61 -32.54 74.74
C ALA A 710 10.84 -32.04 73.29
N SER A 711 12.09 -32.09 72.80
CA SER A 711 12.45 -32.20 71.37
C SER A 711 12.84 -33.68 71.10
N PRO A 712 13.22 -34.17 69.89
CA PRO A 712 13.32 -33.54 68.56
C PRO A 712 12.88 -34.46 67.36
N ARG A 713 13.02 -33.95 66.11
CA ARG A 713 13.55 -34.58 64.87
C ARG A 713 12.66 -34.67 63.61
N SER A 714 13.28 -34.11 62.55
CA SER A 714 13.40 -34.54 61.14
C SER A 714 12.14 -34.84 60.31
N SER A 715 11.98 -34.11 59.21
CA SER A 715 12.48 -34.53 57.89
C SER A 715 12.25 -33.42 56.86
N LEU A 716 13.25 -33.22 56.00
CA LEU A 716 13.10 -32.57 54.69
C LEU A 716 12.01 -33.30 53.90
N ASP A 717 11.21 -32.57 53.13
CA ASP A 717 10.95 -32.92 51.74
C ASP A 717 10.44 -31.71 50.95
N GLU A 718 11.04 -31.55 49.78
CA GLU A 718 10.68 -30.67 48.68
C GLU A 718 9.23 -30.89 48.21
N VAL A 719 8.56 -29.81 47.79
CA VAL A 719 7.40 -29.91 46.89
C VAL A 719 7.64 -29.01 45.69
N GLN A 720 8.00 -29.66 44.57
CA GLN A 720 7.82 -29.15 43.21
C GLN A 720 6.32 -29.05 42.87
N PRO A 721 5.90 -28.16 41.96
CA PRO A 721 4.52 -28.09 41.51
C PRO A 721 4.22 -29.23 40.52
N SER A 722 3.27 -30.09 40.87
CA SER A 722 2.73 -31.12 39.98
C SER A 722 1.64 -30.55 39.08
N VAL A 723 1.86 -30.68 37.77
CA VAL A 723 0.88 -30.59 36.69
C VAL A 723 -0.13 -31.74 36.84
N SER A 724 -1.42 -31.46 36.69
CA SER A 724 -2.43 -32.50 36.44
C SER A 724 -3.34 -32.08 35.29
N GLU A 725 -3.22 -32.86 34.21
CA GLU A 725 -4.10 -32.96 33.06
C GLU A 725 -5.54 -33.34 33.48
N ALA A 726 -6.53 -32.81 32.78
CA ALA A 726 -7.89 -33.33 32.80
C ALA A 726 -8.39 -33.45 31.36
N GLU A 727 -8.66 -34.69 30.97
CA GLU A 727 -9.13 -35.12 29.66
C GLU A 727 -10.56 -34.68 29.32
N PHE A 728 -10.78 -34.67 28.01
CA PHE A 728 -11.93 -34.20 27.27
C PHE A 728 -12.94 -35.35 27.05
N THR A 729 -14.24 -35.14 27.32
CA THR A 729 -15.29 -36.06 26.85
C THR A 729 -16.44 -35.31 26.16
N MET A 730 -16.87 -35.90 25.04
CA MET A 730 -17.96 -35.45 24.17
C MET A 730 -19.31 -35.83 24.77
N GLU A 731 -20.02 -34.89 25.38
CA GLU A 731 -21.48 -34.96 25.50
C GLU A 731 -22.04 -33.55 25.74
N ASN A 732 -22.85 -33.07 24.78
CA ASN A 732 -23.70 -31.86 24.75
C ASN A 732 -23.36 -30.82 23.68
N VAL A 733 -23.70 -31.13 22.42
CA VAL A 733 -23.87 -30.15 21.33
C VAL A 733 -25.29 -30.29 20.77
N PRO A 734 -26.11 -29.23 20.76
CA PRO A 734 -27.35 -29.21 20.00
C PRO A 734 -27.09 -28.89 18.53
N SER A 735 -27.57 -29.79 17.70
CA SER A 735 -27.52 -29.86 16.24
C SER A 735 -28.49 -28.91 15.54
N THR A 736 -28.00 -28.12 14.57
CA THR A 736 -28.75 -27.81 13.33
C THR A 736 -27.79 -27.61 12.15
N LEU A 737 -28.20 -28.12 10.98
CA LEU A 737 -27.66 -27.96 9.62
C LEU A 737 -26.68 -29.02 9.08
N ILE A 738 -27.21 -30.18 8.66
CA ILE A 738 -26.77 -30.96 7.49
C ILE A 738 -28.03 -31.69 6.95
N ARG A 739 -28.46 -31.64 5.67
CA ARG A 739 -27.93 -32.32 4.45
C ARG A 739 -28.83 -31.93 3.26
N THR A 740 -28.36 -31.85 2.01
CA THR A 740 -28.30 -32.97 1.03
C THR A 740 -27.36 -32.57 -0.15
N SER A 741 -26.25 -33.26 -0.42
CA SER A 741 -26.02 -34.41 -1.33
C SER A 741 -26.46 -34.21 -2.80
N TYR A 742 -25.53 -34.24 -3.76
CA TYR A 742 -25.23 -35.36 -4.68
C TYR A 742 -24.17 -34.98 -5.75
N ALA A 743 -23.42 -36.00 -6.18
CA ALA A 743 -22.25 -35.97 -7.04
C ALA A 743 -22.53 -35.74 -8.54
N SER A 744 -21.52 -35.31 -9.31
CA SER A 744 -21.13 -35.95 -10.59
C SER A 744 -19.89 -35.31 -11.24
N ASN A 745 -19.15 -36.18 -11.93
CA ASN A 745 -17.87 -35.98 -12.62
C ASN A 745 -17.92 -35.03 -13.84
N ALA A 746 -16.80 -34.40 -14.19
CA ALA A 746 -16.20 -34.53 -15.53
C ALA A 746 -14.80 -33.85 -15.66
N ARG A 747 -13.98 -34.46 -16.52
CA ARG A 747 -12.57 -34.25 -16.81
C ARG A 747 -12.29 -33.07 -17.76
N ARG A 748 -11.05 -32.55 -17.68
CA ARG A 748 -10.09 -32.08 -18.74
C ARG A 748 -9.47 -30.75 -18.29
N GLY A 749 -8.17 -30.48 -18.41
CA GLY A 749 -7.04 -31.18 -18.99
C GLY A 749 -5.76 -30.36 -18.73
N LYS A 750 -4.64 -31.06 -18.63
CA LYS A 750 -3.28 -30.54 -18.38
C LYS A 750 -2.83 -29.49 -19.41
N ARG A 751 -1.95 -28.56 -18.98
CA ARG A 751 -0.58 -28.44 -19.52
C ARG A 751 0.34 -27.66 -18.57
N ASN A 752 1.43 -28.33 -18.20
CA ASN A 752 2.63 -27.80 -17.56
C ASN A 752 3.40 -26.89 -18.52
N VAL A 753 4.12 -25.89 -17.99
CA VAL A 753 5.56 -25.70 -18.30
C VAL A 753 6.27 -25.26 -17.02
N SER A 754 7.40 -25.90 -16.79
CA SER A 754 8.35 -25.84 -15.67
C SER A 754 9.60 -25.04 -16.01
N GLN A 755 10.26 -24.50 -14.97
CA GLN A 755 11.72 -24.33 -14.71
C GLN A 755 11.95 -22.96 -14.05
N ALA A 756 12.32 -22.86 -12.76
CA ALA A 756 13.58 -23.24 -12.07
C ALA A 756 14.76 -22.39 -12.59
N SER A 757 15.32 -21.46 -11.81
CA SER A 757 16.45 -21.60 -10.85
C SER A 757 17.13 -20.20 -10.86
N GLU A 758 17.91 -19.66 -9.93
CA GLU A 758 18.47 -20.06 -8.63
C GLU A 758 19.05 -18.79 -7.96
N ALA A 759 19.31 -18.94 -6.65
CA ALA A 759 19.97 -18.08 -5.65
C ALA A 759 21.09 -17.08 -6.05
N SER A 760 21.24 -16.01 -5.26
CA SER A 760 22.47 -15.77 -4.47
C SER A 760 22.35 -14.56 -3.52
N ASP A 761 22.77 -14.78 -2.28
CA ASP A 761 23.11 -13.78 -1.27
C ASP A 761 24.36 -12.98 -1.65
N ALA A 762 24.42 -11.70 -1.27
CA ALA A 762 25.66 -11.06 -0.76
C ALA A 762 25.38 -9.67 -0.17
N SER A 763 25.79 -9.52 1.09
CA SER A 763 26.03 -8.29 1.84
C SER A 763 27.14 -7.42 1.23
N GLY A 764 27.05 -6.10 1.37
CA GLY A 764 28.15 -5.18 1.09
C GLY A 764 27.88 -3.74 1.52
N LEU A 765 28.43 -3.36 2.67
CA LEU A 765 28.59 -1.99 3.16
C LEU A 765 29.40 -1.13 2.18
N THR A 766 29.10 0.16 2.07
CA THR A 766 30.12 1.21 1.91
C THR A 766 29.56 2.57 2.34
N GLU A 767 30.17 3.10 3.40
CA GLU A 767 30.13 4.50 3.79
C GLU A 767 30.89 5.35 2.76
N GLN A 768 30.40 6.55 2.46
CA GLN A 768 31.22 7.64 1.94
C GLN A 768 30.88 8.95 2.65
N GLU A 769 31.89 9.45 3.35
CA GLU A 769 32.02 10.77 3.96
C GLU A 769 31.83 11.89 2.93
N TYR A 770 31.18 12.99 3.31
CA TYR A 770 31.55 14.32 2.82
C TYR A 770 31.37 15.39 3.90
N LYS A 771 32.55 15.84 4.35
CA LYS A 771 32.97 17.10 4.98
C LYS A 771 31.95 18.22 5.17
N ASP A 772 31.91 18.65 6.43
CA ASP A 772 31.58 19.99 6.91
C ASP A 772 32.62 21.03 6.45
N PRO A 773 32.22 22.30 6.21
CA PRO A 773 32.76 23.36 7.07
C PRO A 773 31.70 24.43 7.45
N GLY A 774 31.47 24.58 8.76
CA GLY A 774 32.01 25.70 9.54
C GLY A 774 31.51 27.12 9.22
N THR A 775 30.75 27.64 10.20
CA THR A 775 30.67 29.04 10.69
C THR A 775 30.11 30.12 9.76
N ASP A 776 28.97 30.72 10.12
CA ASP A 776 28.99 32.01 10.84
C ASP A 776 27.65 32.37 11.48
N ASP A 777 27.75 33.19 12.51
CA ASP A 777 26.78 33.57 13.52
C ASP A 777 25.63 34.50 13.05
N THR A 778 24.66 34.67 13.97
CA THR A 778 23.76 35.83 14.15
C THR A 778 22.62 36.06 13.14
N GLU A 779 21.38 35.78 13.56
CA GLU A 779 20.39 36.81 13.97
C GLU A 779 19.05 36.14 14.33
N ARG A 780 18.69 36.23 15.62
CA ARG A 780 17.30 36.12 16.09
C ARG A 780 16.62 37.45 15.80
N GLY A 781 15.57 37.43 14.99
CA GLY A 781 14.67 38.55 14.79
C GLY A 781 13.23 38.05 14.80
N GLU A 782 12.49 38.50 15.81
CA GLU A 782 11.09 38.25 16.09
C GLU A 782 10.18 38.63 14.90
N LEU A 783 9.11 37.87 14.64
CA LEU A 783 7.93 38.35 13.92
C LEU A 783 6.70 37.49 14.29
N TRP A 784 6.10 37.82 15.42
CA TRP A 784 4.67 37.62 15.70
C TRP A 784 4.08 39.01 15.92
N GLU A 785 3.17 39.44 15.05
CA GLU A 785 1.89 40.09 15.37
C GLU A 785 1.36 40.95 14.22
N SER A 786 0.03 40.97 14.15
CA SER A 786 -0.82 41.86 13.37
C SER A 786 -0.95 41.55 11.88
N PHE A 787 -2.12 41.06 11.46
CA PHE A 787 -3.15 41.94 10.92
C PHE A 787 -4.51 41.22 10.90
N GLY A 788 -5.47 41.81 11.61
CA GLY A 788 -6.88 41.57 11.41
C GLY A 788 -7.50 42.59 10.46
N ASN A 789 -8.58 42.15 9.82
CA ASN A 789 -9.81 42.87 9.42
C ASN A 789 -9.78 44.15 8.56
N GLN A 790 -10.79 44.18 7.67
CA GLN A 790 -11.37 45.26 6.85
C GLN A 790 -10.56 45.59 5.57
N GLU A 791 -11.11 45.56 4.35
CA GLU A 791 -12.47 45.62 3.79
C GLU A 791 -12.64 44.64 2.60
#